data_AF-A0A429B5E0-F1
#
_entry.id   AF-A0A429B5E0-F1
#
_cell.length_a   1.000
_cell.length_b   1.000
_cell.length_c   1.000
_cell.angle_alpha   90.00
_cell.angle_beta   90.00
_cell.angle_gamma   90.00
#
_symmetry.space_group_name_H-M   'P 1'
#
loop_
_entity.id
_entity.type
_entity.pdbx_description
1 polymer ?
#
loop_
_entity_poly.entity_id
_entity_poly.type
_entity_poly.pdbx_seq_one_letter_code
_entity_poly.pdbx_strand_id
1 'polypeptide(L)'
;MRTELDRLAGGAHHDPHSVLGAHPVSGGVVFRALRPLAERVQVVLDDGTAHDMRHQAHGVFETTVAGLDKVPDYTLRVRYTGGEPYEVRDPYRHWPTLGEVDLHLIGEGRHERLWEVLGARVMEHQDVDGTAFAVWAPNARGIRVVGDFNHWDGTAYPMRSLGRSGVWELFVPGLGTGERYKFQILGADGLWRDKADPMARRTEVPPMTASVVDQSSYAWEDDAWMTDRRERPAQLGPMSVYEVHLGSWRPGLSYVELADQLSEYVADMGFTHVELLPVAEHPFGGSWGYQVTSYYAPTARFGTPDEFRHFVDRMHQHGIGVLLDWVPAHFPMDDWALARFDGTPLYEHADPARGEHPDWGTYVFDFGRREVRNFLVANALYWLQEFHVDGLRVDAVASMLYLDYSRREGEWTPNVYGGRENLDAVEFLKEMNSVCYREAPGISTVAEESTAWPGVSRPVHLGGLGFGFKWNMGWMHDTLEYLRREPIFRQYHHHQMTFSLIYAYSENYVLPLSHDEVVHGKGSLLGKMPGDEWQRFAQLRALLAFMWAHPGKQLLFMGGEFGQGSEWSEERGLDWWVLEFDGHKGVQRLVRDLNRIYKETPALWEQDATPDGFRWIDADDASGNTFSFVRYAADGSAAACVVNFSGGPHESYRLGLPYGGHWAEVVNTDAYDYWGSGVGNMGGVEAEAEPWHGLPFSTTLRVPPLGAVWLTKEAPAAAKETLAERTETPAASGEAPAEVEGTPSGSLDV
;
A
#
# COMPACT_ATOMS: atom_id res chain seq x y z
N MET A 1 14.94 -48.72 9.18
CA MET A 1 13.70 -48.92 8.39
C MET A 1 12.45 -48.74 9.25
N ARG A 2 12.20 -49.51 10.33
CA ARG A 2 10.95 -49.37 11.13
C ARG A 2 10.74 -47.97 11.71
N THR A 3 11.76 -47.38 12.34
CA THR A 3 11.73 -46.00 12.88
C THR A 3 11.53 -44.92 11.82
N GLU A 4 12.00 -45.14 10.58
CA GLU A 4 11.83 -44.20 9.47
C GLU A 4 10.41 -44.28 8.89
N LEU A 5 9.87 -45.50 8.77
CA LEU A 5 8.47 -45.71 8.39
C LEU A 5 7.49 -45.14 9.44
N ASP A 6 7.84 -45.25 10.74
CA ASP A 6 7.05 -44.66 11.82
C ASP A 6 7.03 -43.12 11.72
N ARG A 7 8.19 -42.49 11.45
CA ARG A 7 8.29 -41.04 11.23
C ARG A 7 7.52 -40.59 10.00
N LEU A 8 7.62 -41.34 8.90
CA LEU A 8 6.94 -41.03 7.64
C LEU A 8 5.42 -41.09 7.81
N ALA A 9 4.91 -42.18 8.39
CA ALA A 9 3.49 -42.32 8.69
C ALA A 9 3.00 -41.28 9.72
N GLY A 10 3.82 -40.99 10.73
CA GLY A 10 3.56 -39.94 11.71
C GLY A 10 3.69 -38.52 11.16
N GLY A 11 4.17 -38.33 9.92
CA GLY A 11 4.34 -37.03 9.27
C GLY A 11 5.55 -36.21 9.72
N ALA A 12 6.40 -36.75 10.60
CA ALA A 12 7.57 -36.07 11.16
C ALA A 12 8.87 -36.38 10.40
N HIS A 13 8.76 -36.86 9.15
CA HIS A 13 9.91 -37.19 8.32
C HIS A 13 10.31 -35.99 7.47
N HIS A 14 11.53 -35.49 7.65
CA HIS A 14 12.01 -34.28 6.97
C HIS A 14 12.31 -34.47 5.48
N ASP A 15 12.64 -35.69 5.03
CA ASP A 15 12.87 -35.97 3.61
C ASP A 15 12.12 -37.21 3.10
N PRO A 16 10.79 -37.12 2.88
CA PRO A 16 9.99 -38.22 2.37
C PRO A 16 10.51 -38.82 1.05
N HIS A 17 11.19 -38.02 0.21
CA HIS A 17 11.70 -38.45 -1.10
C HIS A 17 12.89 -39.41 -0.98
N SER A 18 13.62 -39.41 0.15
CA SER A 18 14.65 -40.43 0.42
C SER A 18 14.09 -41.84 0.63
N VAL A 19 12.78 -41.97 0.92
CA VAL A 19 12.12 -43.24 1.19
C VAL A 19 11.10 -43.58 0.10
N LEU A 20 10.19 -42.65 -0.19
CA LEU A 20 9.12 -42.77 -1.18
C LEU A 20 9.62 -42.56 -2.60
N GLY A 21 8.83 -43.01 -3.58
CA GLY A 21 9.20 -42.96 -4.99
C GLY A 21 10.02 -44.17 -5.43
N ALA A 22 10.72 -44.01 -6.55
CA ALA A 22 11.52 -45.05 -7.18
C ALA A 22 13.01 -44.85 -6.91
N HIS A 23 13.66 -45.88 -6.35
CA HIS A 23 15.08 -45.84 -5.96
C HIS A 23 15.86 -46.97 -6.64
N PRO A 24 16.95 -46.66 -7.36
CA PRO A 24 17.86 -47.70 -7.87
C PRO A 24 18.46 -48.51 -6.72
N VAL A 25 18.43 -49.84 -6.83
CA VAL A 25 19.03 -50.77 -5.87
C VAL A 25 19.83 -51.84 -6.61
N SER A 26 20.66 -52.60 -5.90
CA SER A 26 21.36 -53.73 -6.51
C SER A 26 20.36 -54.74 -7.08
N GLY A 27 20.35 -54.91 -8.40
CA GLY A 27 19.49 -55.86 -9.11
C GLY A 27 18.16 -55.30 -9.66
N GLY A 28 17.88 -54.00 -9.52
CA GLY A 28 16.69 -53.38 -10.11
C GLY A 28 16.30 -52.04 -9.48
N VAL A 29 15.01 -51.72 -9.49
CA VAL A 29 14.46 -50.49 -8.89
C VAL A 29 13.41 -50.87 -7.84
N VAL A 30 13.52 -50.29 -6.64
CA VAL A 30 12.51 -50.41 -5.60
C VAL A 30 11.54 -49.23 -5.68
N PHE A 31 10.25 -49.51 -5.68
CA PHE A 31 9.19 -48.52 -5.66
C PHE A 31 8.52 -48.52 -4.30
N ARG A 32 8.34 -47.35 -3.69
CA ARG A 32 7.63 -47.19 -2.42
C ARG A 32 6.57 -46.11 -2.51
N ALA A 33 5.36 -46.44 -2.05
CA ALA A 33 4.23 -45.52 -2.06
C ALA A 33 3.56 -45.47 -0.68
N LEU A 34 3.26 -44.27 -0.20
CA LEU A 34 2.45 -44.05 1.01
C LEU A 34 0.98 -43.88 0.61
N ARG A 35 0.19 -44.91 0.86
CA ARG A 35 -1.26 -44.97 0.62
C ARG A 35 -1.96 -45.56 1.84
N PRO A 36 -2.16 -44.77 2.91
CA PRO A 36 -2.91 -45.19 4.09
C PRO A 36 -4.28 -45.76 3.67
N LEU A 37 -4.73 -46.82 4.34
CA LEU A 37 -6.05 -47.47 4.11
C LEU A 37 -6.28 -48.09 2.71
N ALA A 38 -5.31 -48.05 1.79
CA ALA A 38 -5.45 -48.74 0.51
C ALA A 38 -5.49 -50.27 0.71
N GLU A 39 -6.34 -50.95 -0.05
CA GLU A 39 -6.40 -52.42 -0.06
C GLU A 39 -5.31 -53.02 -0.94
N ARG A 40 -5.02 -52.36 -2.06
CA ARG A 40 -4.07 -52.81 -3.06
C ARG A 40 -3.42 -51.60 -3.73
N VAL A 41 -2.11 -51.68 -3.91
CA VAL A 41 -1.32 -50.73 -4.67
C VAL A 41 -0.48 -51.50 -5.67
N GLN A 42 -0.45 -51.03 -6.92
CA GLN A 42 0.39 -51.57 -7.97
C GLN A 42 1.23 -50.45 -8.56
N VAL A 43 2.49 -50.73 -8.92
CA VAL A 43 3.24 -49.87 -9.83
C VAL A 43 2.96 -50.31 -11.26
N VAL A 44 2.62 -49.38 -12.14
CA VAL A 44 2.36 -49.61 -13.56
C VAL A 44 3.46 -48.93 -14.36
N LEU A 45 4.23 -49.72 -15.12
CA LEU A 45 5.32 -49.22 -15.96
C LEU A 45 4.79 -48.66 -17.29
N ASP A 46 5.66 -47.96 -18.01
CA ASP A 46 5.40 -47.40 -19.34
C ASP A 46 4.91 -48.42 -20.39
N ASP A 47 5.37 -49.67 -20.30
CA ASP A 47 4.92 -50.79 -21.14
C ASP A 47 3.54 -51.36 -20.74
N GLY A 48 2.90 -50.81 -19.70
CA GLY A 48 1.61 -51.21 -19.16
C GLY A 48 1.68 -52.38 -18.17
N THR A 49 2.86 -52.92 -17.88
CA THR A 49 3.04 -54.00 -16.91
C THR A 49 2.78 -53.50 -15.50
N ALA A 50 1.89 -54.19 -14.77
CA ALA A 50 1.53 -53.86 -13.40
C ALA A 50 2.16 -54.85 -12.41
N HIS A 51 2.87 -54.34 -11.40
CA HIS A 51 3.47 -55.13 -10.33
C HIS A 51 2.79 -54.81 -8.99
N ASP A 52 2.29 -55.85 -8.31
CA ASP A 52 1.71 -55.70 -6.97
C ASP A 52 2.76 -55.24 -5.96
N MET A 53 2.37 -54.28 -5.12
CA MET A 53 3.16 -53.80 -4.01
C MET A 53 2.70 -54.44 -2.70
N ARG A 54 3.66 -54.86 -1.89
CA ARG A 54 3.40 -55.47 -0.59
C ARG A 54 3.29 -54.37 0.47
N HIS A 55 2.24 -54.42 1.28
CA HIS A 55 2.12 -53.58 2.47
C HIS A 55 3.22 -53.93 3.48
N GLN A 56 4.02 -52.93 3.86
CA GLN A 56 5.10 -53.09 4.83
C GLN A 56 4.64 -52.67 6.23
N ALA A 57 4.21 -51.40 6.38
CA ALA A 57 3.67 -50.86 7.63
C ALA A 57 2.95 -49.53 7.36
N HIS A 58 1.95 -49.19 8.18
CA HIS A 58 1.32 -47.85 8.24
C HIS A 58 0.89 -47.24 6.89
N GLY A 59 0.54 -48.09 5.91
CA GLY A 59 0.12 -47.64 4.57
C GLY A 59 1.27 -47.46 3.59
N VAL A 60 2.50 -47.78 3.95
CA VAL A 60 3.63 -47.86 3.03
C VAL A 60 3.60 -49.20 2.31
N PHE A 61 3.55 -49.13 0.99
CA PHE A 61 3.62 -50.27 0.08
C PHE A 61 4.98 -50.26 -0.62
N GLU A 62 5.54 -51.44 -0.89
CA GLU A 62 6.83 -51.61 -1.53
C GLU A 62 6.82 -52.76 -2.55
N THR A 63 7.51 -52.58 -3.68
CA THR A 63 7.88 -53.68 -4.58
C THR A 63 9.23 -53.41 -5.22
N THR A 64 9.96 -54.47 -5.57
CA THR A 64 11.22 -54.36 -6.31
C THR A 64 11.05 -55.01 -7.67
N VAL A 65 11.21 -54.22 -8.73
CA VAL A 65 11.19 -54.71 -10.11
C VAL A 65 12.62 -54.97 -10.55
N ALA A 66 12.93 -56.26 -10.76
CA ALA A 66 14.27 -56.69 -11.15
C ALA A 66 14.58 -56.35 -12.62
N GLY A 67 15.86 -56.14 -12.93
CA GLY A 67 16.33 -55.96 -14.31
C GLY A 67 16.14 -54.56 -14.90
N LEU A 68 15.72 -53.58 -14.09
CA LEU A 68 15.68 -52.18 -14.48
C LEU A 68 17.03 -51.51 -14.17
N ASP A 69 17.70 -50.99 -15.22
CA ASP A 69 18.99 -50.30 -15.10
C ASP A 69 18.86 -48.81 -14.72
N LYS A 70 17.68 -48.24 -14.92
CA LYS A 70 17.31 -46.86 -14.57
C LYS A 70 15.85 -46.81 -14.10
N VAL A 71 15.49 -45.75 -13.40
CA VAL A 71 14.09 -45.50 -13.02
C VAL A 71 13.27 -45.24 -14.30
N PRO A 72 12.28 -46.08 -14.64
CA PRO A 72 11.39 -45.85 -15.77
C PRO A 72 10.33 -44.79 -15.42
N ASP A 73 9.55 -44.37 -16.42
CA ASP A 73 8.29 -43.67 -16.13
C ASP A 73 7.27 -44.67 -15.57
N TYR A 74 6.41 -44.22 -14.66
CA TYR A 74 5.44 -45.08 -13.99
C TYR A 74 4.25 -44.31 -13.40
N THR A 75 3.16 -45.04 -13.20
CA THR A 75 2.01 -44.60 -12.39
C THR A 75 1.76 -45.59 -11.25
N LEU A 76 0.94 -45.16 -10.29
CA LEU A 76 0.45 -46.00 -9.20
C LEU A 76 -1.02 -46.30 -9.45
N ARG A 77 -1.38 -47.58 -9.51
CA ARG A 77 -2.78 -48.03 -9.51
C ARG A 77 -3.19 -48.37 -8.08
N VAL A 78 -4.13 -47.60 -7.53
CA VAL A 78 -4.54 -47.69 -6.12
C VAL A 78 -6.00 -48.12 -6.04
N ARG A 79 -6.33 -49.04 -5.12
CA ARG A 79 -7.71 -49.44 -4.80
C ARG A 79 -7.98 -49.29 -3.30
N TYR A 80 -9.08 -48.61 -2.98
CA TYR A 80 -9.61 -48.49 -1.63
C TYR A 80 -10.88 -49.33 -1.46
N THR A 81 -11.25 -49.63 -0.21
CA THR A 81 -12.45 -50.41 0.09
C THR A 81 -13.71 -49.75 -0.46
N GLY A 82 -14.45 -50.49 -1.28
CA GLY A 82 -15.69 -50.02 -1.90
C GLY A 82 -15.52 -49.05 -3.09
N GLY A 83 -14.28 -48.78 -3.52
CA GLY A 83 -13.97 -47.93 -4.67
C GLY A 83 -13.36 -48.71 -5.84
N GLU A 84 -13.55 -48.20 -7.05
CA GLU A 84 -12.86 -48.70 -8.24
C GLU A 84 -11.37 -48.35 -8.20
N PRO A 85 -10.48 -49.18 -8.78
CA PRO A 85 -9.07 -48.83 -8.92
C PRO A 85 -8.91 -47.58 -9.79
N TYR A 86 -8.04 -46.67 -9.38
CA TYR A 86 -7.66 -45.50 -10.18
C TYR A 86 -6.14 -45.41 -10.31
N GLU A 87 -5.68 -44.80 -11.40
CA GLU A 87 -4.26 -44.55 -11.66
C GLU A 87 -3.91 -43.10 -11.35
N VAL A 88 -2.76 -42.91 -10.70
CA VAL A 88 -2.26 -41.59 -10.31
C VAL A 88 -0.75 -41.54 -10.50
N ARG A 89 -0.23 -40.38 -10.90
CA ARG A 89 1.23 -40.16 -10.93
C ARG A 89 1.76 -40.02 -9.50
N ASP A 90 2.99 -40.47 -9.27
CA ASP A 90 3.61 -40.44 -7.95
C ASP A 90 4.25 -39.07 -7.67
N PRO A 91 3.81 -38.31 -6.66
CA PRO A 91 4.46 -37.04 -6.28
C PRO A 91 5.94 -37.19 -5.94
N TYR A 92 6.35 -38.35 -5.39
CA TYR A 92 7.68 -38.55 -4.82
C TYR A 92 8.76 -38.97 -5.81
N ARG A 93 8.42 -39.06 -7.11
CA ARG A 93 9.44 -39.29 -8.16
C ARG A 93 10.17 -38.02 -8.57
N HIS A 94 9.63 -36.85 -8.22
CA HIS A 94 10.05 -35.58 -8.80
C HIS A 94 11.24 -34.93 -8.08
N TRP A 95 12.15 -34.33 -8.85
CA TRP A 95 13.25 -33.50 -8.31
C TRP A 95 12.71 -32.23 -7.62
N PRO A 96 13.49 -31.56 -6.75
CA PRO A 96 13.13 -30.24 -6.22
C PRO A 96 12.70 -29.25 -7.30
N THR A 97 11.61 -28.53 -7.04
CA THR A 97 11.09 -27.47 -7.93
C THR A 97 11.71 -26.08 -7.67
N LEU A 98 12.68 -26.00 -6.76
CA LEU A 98 13.43 -24.79 -6.42
C LEU A 98 14.93 -25.01 -6.68
N GLY A 99 15.59 -24.02 -7.28
CA GLY A 99 17.03 -24.05 -7.54
C GLY A 99 17.87 -23.60 -6.34
N GLU A 100 19.18 -23.90 -6.38
CA GLU A 100 20.10 -23.50 -5.30
C GLU A 100 20.25 -21.98 -5.18
N VAL A 101 20.12 -21.23 -6.29
CA VAL A 101 20.21 -19.76 -6.30
C VAL A 101 19.01 -19.15 -5.56
N ASP A 102 17.81 -19.64 -5.81
CA ASP A 102 16.60 -19.13 -5.14
C ASP A 102 16.68 -19.37 -3.64
N LEU A 103 17.07 -20.59 -3.24
CA LEU A 103 17.27 -20.95 -1.83
C LEU A 103 18.37 -20.10 -1.16
N HIS A 104 19.41 -19.73 -1.90
CA HIS A 104 20.46 -18.86 -1.41
C HIS A 104 19.93 -17.43 -1.18
N LEU A 105 19.23 -16.84 -2.16
CA LEU A 105 18.65 -15.50 -2.05
C LEU A 105 17.58 -15.42 -0.95
N ILE A 106 16.79 -16.47 -0.77
CA ILE A 106 15.84 -16.60 0.36
C ILE A 106 16.61 -16.54 1.68
N GLY A 107 17.69 -17.32 1.83
CA GLY A 107 18.51 -17.32 3.06
C GLY A 107 19.29 -16.02 3.31
N GLU A 108 19.54 -15.22 2.27
CA GLU A 108 20.08 -13.86 2.40
C GLU A 108 19.02 -12.80 2.69
N GLY A 109 17.73 -13.11 2.44
CA GLY A 109 16.63 -12.18 2.54
C GLY A 109 16.63 -11.12 1.44
N ARG A 110 17.00 -11.50 0.21
CA ARG A 110 17.17 -10.58 -0.93
C ARG A 110 16.51 -11.09 -2.22
N HIS A 111 15.53 -11.97 -2.10
CA HIS A 111 14.83 -12.53 -3.25
C HIS A 111 13.65 -11.62 -3.64
N GLU A 112 13.89 -10.70 -4.57
CA GLU A 112 12.94 -9.65 -4.95
C GLU A 112 11.67 -10.15 -5.64
N ARG A 113 11.70 -11.36 -6.24
CA ARG A 113 10.52 -12.03 -6.85
C ARG A 113 10.09 -13.27 -6.08
N LEU A 114 10.03 -13.16 -4.75
CA LEU A 114 9.81 -14.30 -3.83
C LEU A 114 8.53 -15.09 -4.18
N TRP A 115 7.50 -14.39 -4.66
CA TRP A 115 6.22 -14.99 -5.05
C TRP A 115 6.32 -15.95 -6.24
N GLU A 116 7.38 -15.88 -7.05
CA GLU A 116 7.60 -16.82 -8.15
C GLU A 116 8.18 -18.17 -7.69
N VAL A 117 8.61 -18.24 -6.42
CA VAL A 117 9.36 -19.39 -5.87
C VAL A 117 8.62 -20.07 -4.72
N LEU A 118 8.02 -19.27 -3.82
CA LEU A 118 7.22 -19.78 -2.71
C LEU A 118 5.71 -19.76 -3.03
N GLY A 119 4.95 -20.49 -2.22
CA GLY A 119 3.51 -20.66 -2.36
C GLY A 119 3.11 -21.83 -3.26
N ALA A 120 1.88 -21.81 -3.77
CA ALA A 120 1.40 -22.76 -4.76
C ALA A 120 1.59 -22.21 -6.19
N ARG A 121 2.30 -22.98 -7.03
CA ARG A 121 2.66 -22.58 -8.40
C ARG A 121 2.25 -23.67 -9.37
N VAL A 122 1.30 -23.37 -10.24
CA VAL A 122 0.95 -24.24 -11.37
C VAL A 122 2.12 -24.20 -12.35
N MET A 123 2.67 -25.37 -12.68
CA MET A 123 3.81 -25.48 -13.58
C MET A 123 3.88 -26.85 -14.25
N GLU A 124 4.57 -26.89 -15.39
CA GLU A 124 5.05 -28.12 -15.98
C GLU A 124 6.41 -28.47 -15.35
N HIS A 125 6.52 -29.63 -14.70
CA HIS A 125 7.76 -30.11 -14.06
C HIS A 125 8.08 -31.54 -14.49
N GLN A 126 9.19 -31.69 -15.20
CA GLN A 126 9.62 -32.97 -15.79
C GLN A 126 8.55 -33.59 -16.71
N ASP A 127 8.04 -32.78 -17.66
CA ASP A 127 7.00 -33.15 -18.64
C ASP A 127 5.66 -33.57 -17.99
N VAL A 128 5.36 -33.00 -16.81
CA VAL A 128 4.14 -33.27 -16.04
C VAL A 128 3.55 -31.97 -15.53
N ASP A 129 2.29 -31.71 -15.87
CA ASP A 129 1.53 -30.61 -15.28
C ASP A 129 1.15 -30.92 -13.83
N GLY A 130 1.23 -29.91 -12.97
CA GLY A 130 0.80 -30.01 -11.58
C GLY A 130 1.05 -28.71 -10.81
N THR A 131 0.96 -28.81 -9.49
CA THR A 131 1.22 -27.68 -8.59
C THR A 131 2.43 -27.96 -7.72
N ALA A 132 3.42 -27.07 -7.77
CA ALA A 132 4.51 -27.02 -6.82
C ALA A 132 4.11 -26.21 -5.59
N PHE A 133 4.17 -26.82 -4.41
CA PHE A 133 3.95 -26.17 -3.14
C PHE A 133 5.27 -25.93 -2.44
N ALA A 134 5.54 -24.70 -2.00
CA ALA A 134 6.73 -24.38 -1.22
C ALA A 134 6.44 -23.41 -0.08
N VAL A 135 6.91 -23.72 1.14
CA VAL A 135 6.63 -22.92 2.34
C VAL A 135 7.84 -22.82 3.26
N TRP A 136 8.10 -21.64 3.81
CA TRP A 136 9.17 -21.41 4.77
C TRP A 136 8.71 -21.71 6.20
N ALA A 137 9.34 -22.70 6.84
CA ALA A 137 9.03 -23.16 8.18
C ALA A 137 10.24 -23.93 8.77
N PRO A 138 11.33 -23.21 9.11
CA PRO A 138 12.63 -23.81 9.42
C PRO A 138 12.63 -24.73 10.64
N ASN A 139 11.77 -24.48 11.62
CA ASN A 139 11.73 -25.27 12.87
C ASN A 139 10.65 -26.36 12.85
N ALA A 140 9.86 -26.48 11.78
CA ALA A 140 8.84 -27.51 11.67
C ALA A 140 9.49 -28.89 11.71
N ARG A 141 8.84 -29.83 12.38
CA ARG A 141 9.27 -31.25 12.41
C ARG A 141 8.79 -32.01 11.18
N GLY A 142 7.76 -31.50 10.52
CA GLY A 142 7.16 -32.08 9.33
C GLY A 142 6.00 -31.25 8.82
N ILE A 143 5.79 -31.25 7.50
CA ILE A 143 4.71 -30.51 6.85
C ILE A 143 4.02 -31.42 5.85
N ARG A 144 2.71 -31.26 5.71
CA ARG A 144 1.87 -31.95 4.74
C ARG A 144 1.02 -30.93 4.00
N VAL A 145 0.70 -31.22 2.74
CA VAL A 145 -0.31 -30.46 2.00
C VAL A 145 -1.67 -31.15 2.17
N VAL A 146 -2.68 -30.39 2.58
CA VAL A 146 -4.07 -30.86 2.72
C VAL A 146 -4.97 -30.02 1.81
N GLY A 147 -6.00 -30.62 1.24
CA GLY A 147 -6.93 -29.93 0.35
C GLY A 147 -8.10 -30.81 -0.07
N ASP A 148 -8.92 -30.34 -1.01
CA ASP A 148 -10.06 -31.13 -1.50
C ASP A 148 -9.59 -32.43 -2.18
N PHE A 149 -8.48 -32.37 -2.91
CA PHE A 149 -7.85 -33.49 -3.62
C PHE A 149 -7.44 -34.68 -2.72
N ASN A 150 -7.34 -34.46 -1.40
CA ASN A 150 -7.05 -35.51 -0.43
C ASN A 150 -8.04 -35.53 0.75
N HIS A 151 -9.22 -34.94 0.57
CA HIS A 151 -10.28 -34.88 1.59
C HIS A 151 -9.80 -34.31 2.93
N TRP A 152 -8.89 -33.34 2.87
CA TRP A 152 -8.28 -32.70 4.04
C TRP A 152 -7.49 -33.66 4.95
N ASP A 153 -7.03 -34.80 4.42
CA ASP A 153 -6.09 -35.73 5.09
C ASP A 153 -4.71 -35.72 4.41
N GLY A 154 -3.76 -35.09 5.10
CA GLY A 154 -2.39 -34.89 4.60
C GLY A 154 -1.47 -36.09 4.75
N THR A 155 -1.94 -37.20 5.32
CA THR A 155 -1.08 -38.34 5.66
C THR A 155 -0.34 -38.90 4.44
N ALA A 156 -0.94 -38.84 3.24
CA ALA A 156 -0.33 -39.31 2.00
C ALA A 156 0.54 -38.28 1.26
N TYR A 157 0.61 -37.04 1.75
CA TYR A 157 1.28 -35.90 1.09
C TYR A 157 2.28 -35.15 2.00
N PRO A 158 3.18 -35.83 2.75
CA PRO A 158 4.28 -35.14 3.43
C PRO A 158 5.24 -34.45 2.45
N MET A 159 5.70 -33.26 2.81
CA MET A 159 6.66 -32.43 2.06
C MET A 159 8.11 -32.74 2.47
N ARG A 160 9.09 -32.46 1.61
CA ARG A 160 10.52 -32.54 1.95
C ARG A 160 11.07 -31.17 2.38
N SER A 161 12.01 -31.17 3.31
CA SER A 161 12.81 -30.00 3.66
C SER A 161 14.01 -29.87 2.71
N LEU A 162 14.22 -28.68 2.16
CA LEU A 162 15.35 -28.33 1.29
C LEU A 162 16.56 -27.87 2.11
N GLY A 163 16.93 -28.69 3.10
CA GLY A 163 18.11 -28.51 3.94
C GLY A 163 18.07 -27.25 4.81
N ARG A 164 19.21 -26.54 4.85
CA ARG A 164 19.41 -25.37 5.75
C ARG A 164 18.56 -24.14 5.41
N SER A 165 17.88 -24.14 4.26
CA SER A 165 17.01 -23.02 3.85
C SER A 165 15.76 -22.92 4.74
N GLY A 166 15.35 -24.01 5.38
CA GLY A 166 14.09 -24.08 6.11
C GLY A 166 12.84 -24.08 5.21
N VAL A 167 13.02 -24.16 3.89
CA VAL A 167 11.93 -24.27 2.92
C VAL A 167 11.52 -25.73 2.78
N TRP A 168 10.21 -25.98 2.83
CA TRP A 168 9.59 -27.27 2.57
C TRP A 168 8.92 -27.26 1.21
N GLU A 169 9.01 -28.35 0.46
CA GLU A 169 8.47 -28.43 -0.90
C GLU A 169 7.83 -29.79 -1.21
N LEU A 170 6.82 -29.76 -2.09
CA LEU A 170 6.23 -30.92 -2.75
C LEU A 170 5.60 -30.52 -4.08
N PHE A 171 5.90 -31.27 -5.14
CA PHE A 171 5.19 -31.19 -6.42
C PHE A 171 4.06 -32.23 -6.46
N VAL A 172 2.83 -31.80 -6.71
CA VAL A 172 1.65 -32.68 -6.82
C VAL A 172 1.16 -32.72 -8.27
N PRO A 173 1.39 -33.83 -8.99
CA PRO A 173 0.95 -33.98 -10.38
C PRO A 173 -0.57 -33.89 -10.57
N GLY A 174 -0.99 -33.28 -11.68
CA GLY A 174 -2.39 -33.19 -12.10
C GLY A 174 -3.26 -32.22 -11.30
N LEU A 175 -2.68 -31.54 -10.30
CA LEU A 175 -3.35 -30.48 -9.56
C LEU A 175 -3.26 -29.16 -10.33
N GLY A 176 -4.35 -28.40 -10.38
CA GLY A 176 -4.41 -27.15 -11.13
C GLY A 176 -5.13 -26.03 -10.36
N THR A 177 -5.37 -24.92 -11.06
CA THR A 177 -6.07 -23.75 -10.54
C THR A 177 -7.45 -24.08 -9.96
N GLY A 178 -7.81 -23.43 -8.86
CA GLY A 178 -9.08 -23.59 -8.16
C GLY A 178 -9.05 -24.59 -7.00
N GLU A 179 -7.98 -25.38 -6.87
CA GLU A 179 -7.84 -26.31 -5.76
C GLU A 179 -7.67 -25.57 -4.43
N ARG A 180 -8.46 -25.94 -3.42
CA ARG A 180 -8.33 -25.41 -2.06
C ARG A 180 -7.33 -26.22 -1.27
N TYR A 181 -6.45 -25.53 -0.54
CA TYR A 181 -5.42 -26.19 0.26
C TYR A 181 -5.02 -25.41 1.51
N LYS A 182 -4.36 -26.12 2.41
CA LYS A 182 -3.61 -25.60 3.57
C LYS A 182 -2.32 -26.39 3.77
N PHE A 183 -1.42 -25.83 4.54
CA PHE A 183 -0.29 -26.56 5.10
C PHE A 183 -0.64 -27.08 6.48
N GLN A 184 -0.65 -28.39 6.65
CA GLN A 184 -0.71 -29.01 7.96
C GLN A 184 0.73 -29.11 8.49
N ILE A 185 1.05 -28.35 9.54
CA ILE A 185 2.40 -28.16 10.07
C ILE A 185 2.52 -28.80 11.45
N LEU A 186 3.50 -29.68 11.63
CA LEU A 186 3.92 -30.18 12.94
C LEU A 186 4.99 -29.25 13.50
N GLY A 187 4.59 -28.38 14.41
CA GLY A 187 5.47 -27.36 14.97
C GLY A 187 6.63 -27.92 15.80
N ALA A 188 7.59 -27.06 16.10
CA ALA A 188 8.70 -27.33 17.01
C ALA A 188 8.22 -27.72 18.43
N ASP A 189 7.02 -27.27 18.80
CA ASP A 189 6.29 -27.60 20.04
C ASP A 189 5.61 -28.97 20.01
N GLY A 190 5.58 -29.66 18.86
CA GLY A 190 4.98 -30.97 18.69
C GLY A 190 3.47 -30.98 18.45
N LEU A 191 2.88 -29.82 18.15
CA LEU A 191 1.45 -29.69 17.84
C LEU A 191 1.22 -29.57 16.33
N TRP A 192 0.19 -30.24 15.82
CA TRP A 192 -0.28 -30.07 14.45
C TRP A 192 -1.21 -28.87 14.35
N ARG A 193 -1.00 -28.04 13.32
CA ARG A 193 -1.85 -26.89 12.99
C ARG A 193 -2.08 -26.84 11.49
N ASP A 194 -3.29 -26.50 11.08
CA ASP A 194 -3.60 -26.23 9.67
C ASP A 194 -3.45 -24.73 9.42
N LYS A 195 -2.50 -24.37 8.55
CA LYS A 195 -2.11 -23.00 8.23
C LYS A 195 -2.50 -22.66 6.80
N ALA A 196 -3.07 -21.46 6.60
CA ALA A 196 -3.13 -20.83 5.30
C ALA A 196 -1.71 -20.59 4.77
N ASP A 197 -1.55 -20.58 3.45
CA ASP A 197 -0.28 -20.27 2.80
C ASP A 197 0.07 -18.79 2.99
N PRO A 198 1.22 -18.44 3.60
CA PRO A 198 1.70 -17.05 3.68
C PRO A 198 1.80 -16.37 2.31
N MET A 199 2.04 -17.15 1.25
CA MET A 199 2.21 -16.73 -0.13
C MET A 199 0.97 -17.04 -0.98
N ALA A 200 -0.20 -17.22 -0.36
CA ALA A 200 -1.47 -17.42 -1.07
C ALA A 200 -1.71 -16.27 -2.06
N ARG A 201 -2.01 -16.60 -3.31
CA ARG A 201 -2.38 -15.64 -4.37
C ARG A 201 -3.89 -15.45 -4.49
N ARG A 202 -4.64 -16.40 -3.96
CA ARG A 202 -6.10 -16.41 -3.87
C ARG A 202 -6.53 -17.16 -2.61
N THR A 203 -7.67 -16.79 -2.07
CA THR A 203 -8.24 -17.28 -0.81
C THR A 203 -9.70 -17.69 -1.00
N GLU A 204 -10.22 -18.49 -0.07
CA GLU A 204 -11.66 -18.61 0.10
C GLU A 204 -12.24 -17.32 0.69
N VAL A 205 -13.53 -17.06 0.44
CA VAL A 205 -14.25 -15.93 1.03
C VAL A 205 -14.35 -16.11 2.56
N PRO A 206 -13.96 -15.12 3.38
CA PRO A 206 -14.12 -15.18 4.83
C PRO A 206 -15.57 -15.51 5.26
N PRO A 207 -15.79 -16.28 6.34
CA PRO A 207 -14.81 -16.67 7.37
C PRO A 207 -14.01 -17.95 7.04
N MET A 208 -14.10 -18.47 5.81
CA MET A 208 -13.27 -19.58 5.37
C MET A 208 -11.81 -19.14 5.23
N THR A 209 -10.88 -20.09 5.33
CA THR A 209 -9.45 -19.79 5.56
C THR A 209 -8.51 -20.63 4.70
N ALA A 210 -9.02 -21.41 3.74
CA ALA A 210 -8.13 -22.11 2.82
C ALA A 210 -7.54 -21.14 1.80
N SER A 211 -6.30 -21.43 1.41
CA SER A 211 -5.68 -20.85 0.22
C SER A 211 -6.23 -21.57 -1.01
N VAL A 212 -6.22 -20.89 -2.15
CA VAL A 212 -6.68 -21.43 -3.44
C VAL A 212 -5.51 -21.37 -4.42
N VAL A 213 -5.22 -22.48 -5.09
CA VAL A 213 -4.22 -22.51 -6.16
C VAL A 213 -4.69 -21.59 -7.28
N ASP A 214 -3.85 -20.65 -7.69
CA ASP A 214 -4.20 -19.64 -8.69
C ASP A 214 -3.07 -19.42 -9.69
N GLN A 215 -3.46 -19.21 -10.94
CA GLN A 215 -2.60 -18.84 -12.05
C GLN A 215 -3.34 -17.81 -12.89
N SER A 216 -2.82 -16.58 -12.90
CA SER A 216 -3.39 -15.49 -13.70
C SER A 216 -3.21 -15.77 -15.18
N SER A 217 -4.22 -15.35 -15.95
CA SER A 217 -4.13 -15.26 -17.42
C SER A 217 -4.54 -13.88 -17.92
N TYR A 218 -4.57 -12.89 -17.03
CA TYR A 218 -5.00 -11.54 -17.35
C TYR A 218 -4.05 -10.86 -18.34
N ALA A 219 -4.61 -10.20 -19.34
CA ALA A 219 -3.87 -9.40 -20.31
C ALA A 219 -4.23 -7.93 -20.09
N TRP A 220 -3.21 -7.14 -19.70
CA TRP A 220 -3.36 -5.72 -19.42
C TRP A 220 -3.54 -4.88 -20.69
N GLU A 221 -4.29 -3.79 -20.58
CA GLU A 221 -4.48 -2.78 -21.63
C GLU A 221 -3.98 -1.38 -21.23
N ASP A 222 -3.05 -1.30 -20.27
CA ASP A 222 -2.58 -0.06 -19.63
C ASP A 222 -1.13 0.34 -19.99
N ASP A 223 -0.53 -0.24 -21.03
CA ASP A 223 0.87 0.02 -21.43
C ASP A 223 1.21 1.51 -21.58
N ALA A 224 0.26 2.31 -22.08
CA ALA A 224 0.42 3.76 -22.24
C ALA A 224 0.55 4.47 -20.89
N TRP A 225 -0.27 4.08 -19.91
CA TRP A 225 -0.21 4.60 -18.54
C TRP A 225 1.11 4.22 -17.88
N MET A 226 1.48 2.93 -17.95
CA MET A 226 2.71 2.41 -17.34
C MET A 226 3.98 3.03 -17.92
N THR A 227 3.94 3.46 -19.19
CA THR A 227 5.03 4.22 -19.82
C THR A 227 5.07 5.66 -19.31
N ASP A 228 3.94 6.37 -19.30
CA ASP A 228 3.86 7.76 -18.86
C ASP A 228 4.23 7.95 -17.38
N ARG A 229 3.79 7.02 -16.52
CA ARG A 229 4.11 7.01 -15.09
C ARG A 229 5.61 7.06 -14.83
N ARG A 230 6.40 6.30 -15.60
CA ARG A 230 7.86 6.23 -15.41
C ARG A 230 8.56 7.57 -15.66
N GLU A 231 7.97 8.45 -16.46
CA GLU A 231 8.57 9.73 -16.87
C GLU A 231 8.15 10.91 -15.98
N ARG A 232 7.10 10.76 -15.15
CA ARG A 232 6.50 11.86 -14.39
C ARG A 232 6.71 11.69 -12.88
N PRO A 233 7.60 12.47 -12.25
CA PRO A 233 7.70 12.51 -10.79
C PRO A 233 6.39 13.03 -10.18
N ALA A 234 5.74 12.22 -9.35
CA ALA A 234 4.46 12.57 -8.73
C ALA A 234 4.52 13.85 -7.87
N GLN A 235 5.69 14.20 -7.33
CA GLN A 235 5.90 15.45 -6.57
C GLN A 235 5.63 16.70 -7.42
N LEU A 236 5.96 16.63 -8.70
CA LEU A 236 5.80 17.72 -9.66
C LEU A 236 4.46 17.67 -10.39
N GLY A 237 3.64 16.62 -10.21
CA GLY A 237 2.33 16.52 -10.84
C GLY A 237 1.18 16.96 -9.92
N PRO A 238 -0.03 17.15 -10.45
CA PRO A 238 -1.23 17.26 -9.63
C PRO A 238 -1.51 15.91 -8.95
N MET A 239 -1.77 15.93 -7.64
CA MET A 239 -2.21 14.76 -6.89
C MET A 239 -3.35 15.15 -5.94
N SER A 240 -4.57 14.82 -6.38
CA SER A 240 -5.80 14.85 -5.61
C SER A 240 -6.36 13.43 -5.54
N VAL A 241 -6.42 12.89 -4.33
CA VAL A 241 -6.68 11.48 -4.02
C VAL A 241 -8.07 11.33 -3.41
N TYR A 242 -8.85 10.38 -3.95
CA TYR A 242 -10.11 9.94 -3.36
C TYR A 242 -9.86 8.65 -2.57
N GLU A 243 -9.91 8.72 -1.24
CA GLU A 243 -9.70 7.55 -0.37
C GLU A 243 -11.00 6.75 -0.24
N VAL A 244 -10.92 5.42 -0.43
CA VAL A 244 -12.09 4.54 -0.59
C VAL A 244 -11.91 3.23 0.18
N HIS A 245 -12.94 2.86 0.94
CA HIS A 245 -13.13 1.49 1.41
C HIS A 245 -14.10 0.75 0.47
N LEU A 246 -13.58 -0.18 -0.33
CA LEU A 246 -14.33 -0.85 -1.41
C LEU A 246 -15.65 -1.47 -0.94
N GLY A 247 -15.64 -2.15 0.20
CA GLY A 247 -16.82 -2.87 0.70
C GLY A 247 -17.98 -1.99 1.15
N SER A 248 -17.74 -0.69 1.38
CA SER A 248 -18.73 0.23 1.93
C SER A 248 -18.95 1.51 1.12
N TRP A 249 -18.20 1.71 0.02
CA TRP A 249 -18.51 2.77 -0.93
C TRP A 249 -19.92 2.61 -1.50
N ARG A 250 -20.19 1.45 -2.11
CA ARG A 250 -21.52 0.96 -2.48
C ARG A 250 -21.59 -0.52 -2.13
N PRO A 251 -22.25 -0.89 -1.01
CA PRO A 251 -22.26 -2.28 -0.56
C PRO A 251 -22.81 -3.25 -1.62
N GLY A 252 -22.17 -4.42 -1.73
CA GLY A 252 -22.60 -5.51 -2.61
C GLY A 252 -21.98 -5.53 -4.01
N LEU A 253 -21.04 -4.63 -4.31
CA LEU A 253 -20.34 -4.63 -5.59
C LEU A 253 -19.13 -5.57 -5.61
N SER A 254 -18.95 -6.24 -6.75
CA SER A 254 -17.74 -6.98 -7.12
C SER A 254 -16.64 -6.06 -7.66
N TYR A 255 -15.41 -6.57 -7.81
CA TYR A 255 -14.33 -5.82 -8.45
C TYR A 255 -14.68 -5.38 -9.88
N VAL A 256 -15.42 -6.20 -10.63
CA VAL A 256 -15.87 -5.86 -11.99
C VAL A 256 -16.86 -4.70 -11.96
N GLU A 257 -17.84 -4.72 -11.06
CA GLU A 257 -18.81 -3.62 -10.95
C GLU A 257 -18.17 -2.34 -10.40
N LEU A 258 -17.18 -2.47 -9.50
CA LEU A 258 -16.36 -1.35 -9.04
C LEU A 258 -15.51 -0.78 -10.17
N ALA A 259 -14.97 -1.63 -11.06
CA ALA A 259 -14.16 -1.21 -12.20
C ALA A 259 -14.94 -0.25 -13.10
N ASP A 260 -16.23 -0.48 -13.31
CA ASP A 260 -17.10 0.42 -14.05
C ASP A 260 -17.54 1.62 -13.19
N GLN A 261 -18.22 1.37 -12.06
CA GLN A 261 -18.90 2.44 -11.32
C GLN A 261 -17.94 3.39 -10.61
N LEU A 262 -16.87 2.89 -10.01
CA LEU A 262 -15.95 3.72 -9.24
C LEU A 262 -15.03 4.51 -10.17
N SER A 263 -14.53 3.89 -11.25
CA SER A 263 -13.66 4.61 -12.21
C SER A 263 -14.41 5.76 -12.88
N GLU A 264 -15.65 5.54 -13.33
CA GLU A 264 -16.50 6.59 -13.91
C GLU A 264 -16.77 7.71 -12.89
N TYR A 265 -17.08 7.37 -11.63
CA TYR A 265 -17.34 8.35 -10.59
C TYR A 265 -16.10 9.19 -10.26
N VAL A 266 -14.94 8.55 -10.08
CA VAL A 266 -13.68 9.22 -9.74
C VAL A 266 -13.22 10.12 -10.90
N ALA A 267 -13.37 9.66 -12.15
CA ALA A 267 -13.08 10.43 -13.35
C ALA A 267 -14.01 11.65 -13.47
N ASP A 268 -15.33 11.48 -13.29
CA ASP A 268 -16.31 12.57 -13.33
C ASP A 268 -16.07 13.61 -12.23
N MET A 269 -15.69 13.18 -11.02
CA MET A 269 -15.31 14.07 -9.93
C MET A 269 -13.94 14.74 -10.15
N GLY A 270 -13.18 14.29 -11.14
CA GLY A 270 -11.93 14.90 -11.58
C GLY A 270 -10.71 14.60 -10.70
N PHE A 271 -10.81 13.67 -9.75
CA PHE A 271 -9.66 13.20 -8.97
C PHE A 271 -8.59 12.60 -9.90
N THR A 272 -7.35 12.58 -9.42
CA THR A 272 -6.20 12.03 -10.17
C THR A 272 -5.85 10.62 -9.73
N HIS A 273 -6.18 10.26 -8.50
CA HIS A 273 -5.85 8.99 -7.89
C HIS A 273 -7.01 8.51 -7.02
N VAL A 274 -7.08 7.20 -6.84
CA VAL A 274 -7.84 6.55 -5.77
C VAL A 274 -6.85 5.92 -4.79
N GLU A 275 -7.09 6.08 -3.50
CA GLU A 275 -6.36 5.34 -2.45
C GLU A 275 -7.31 4.33 -1.82
N LEU A 276 -6.95 3.05 -1.91
CA LEU A 276 -7.78 1.98 -1.37
C LEU A 276 -7.31 1.65 0.04
N LEU A 277 -8.25 1.62 0.98
CA LEU A 277 -8.03 0.91 2.25
C LEU A 277 -7.61 -0.55 1.97
N PRO A 278 -6.94 -1.24 2.92
CA PRO A 278 -6.20 -2.46 2.60
C PRO A 278 -7.03 -3.51 1.88
N VAL A 279 -6.59 -3.88 0.67
CA VAL A 279 -7.26 -4.87 -0.19
C VAL A 279 -6.72 -6.28 0.00
N ALA A 280 -5.60 -6.45 0.70
CA ALA A 280 -5.07 -7.77 1.03
C ALA A 280 -6.07 -8.55 1.91
N GLU A 281 -6.08 -9.89 1.79
CA GLU A 281 -7.08 -10.69 2.49
C GLU A 281 -6.96 -10.55 4.01
N HIS A 282 -8.11 -10.31 4.63
CA HIS A 282 -8.27 -10.08 6.06
C HIS A 282 -9.55 -10.79 6.54
N PRO A 283 -9.55 -11.43 7.72
CA PRO A 283 -10.67 -12.27 8.14
C PRO A 283 -11.87 -11.45 8.63
N PHE A 284 -11.65 -10.29 9.23
CA PHE A 284 -12.68 -9.50 9.90
C PHE A 284 -12.92 -8.16 9.19
N GLY A 285 -14.14 -7.96 8.67
CA GLY A 285 -14.51 -6.74 7.94
C GLY A 285 -14.41 -5.47 8.79
N GLY A 286 -14.74 -5.56 10.08
CA GLY A 286 -14.63 -4.43 11.02
C GLY A 286 -13.20 -4.00 11.35
N SER A 287 -12.17 -4.70 10.85
CA SER A 287 -10.78 -4.20 10.87
C SER A 287 -10.50 -3.20 9.73
N TRP A 288 -11.45 -3.03 8.81
CA TRP A 288 -11.36 -2.21 7.59
C TRP A 288 -10.22 -2.62 6.64
N GLY A 289 -9.63 -3.79 6.87
CA GLY A 289 -8.50 -4.33 6.12
C GLY A 289 -7.18 -4.32 6.90
N TYR A 290 -7.06 -3.58 8.00
CA TYR A 290 -5.78 -3.39 8.70
C TYR A 290 -5.30 -4.62 9.51
N GLN A 291 -6.08 -5.70 9.58
CA GLN A 291 -5.65 -6.96 10.18
C GLN A 291 -5.49 -8.04 9.11
N VAL A 292 -4.44 -7.90 8.28
CA VAL A 292 -4.16 -8.76 7.12
C VAL A 292 -3.64 -10.14 7.53
N THR A 293 -4.13 -11.19 6.87
CA THR A 293 -3.65 -12.57 7.04
C THR A 293 -3.06 -13.17 5.76
N SER A 294 -3.52 -12.78 4.56
CA SER A 294 -2.93 -13.23 3.29
C SER A 294 -2.43 -12.04 2.47
N TYR A 295 -1.17 -11.69 2.68
CA TYR A 295 -0.54 -10.48 2.12
C TYR A 295 -0.44 -10.48 0.60
N TYR A 296 -0.41 -11.66 -0.03
CA TYR A 296 -0.21 -11.84 -1.48
C TYR A 296 -1.52 -12.10 -2.24
N ALA A 297 -2.68 -11.97 -1.60
CA ALA A 297 -3.98 -12.16 -2.23
C ALA A 297 -4.87 -10.93 -2.02
N PRO A 298 -5.48 -10.35 -3.08
CA PRO A 298 -6.60 -9.45 -2.89
C PRO A 298 -7.77 -10.22 -2.25
N THR A 299 -8.55 -9.53 -1.41
CA THR A 299 -9.63 -10.17 -0.65
C THR A 299 -10.67 -10.80 -1.58
N ALA A 300 -11.04 -12.04 -1.28
CA ALA A 300 -11.99 -12.79 -2.07
C ALA A 300 -13.43 -12.26 -1.95
N ARG A 301 -13.69 -11.28 -1.07
CA ARG A 301 -15.01 -10.66 -0.86
C ARG A 301 -15.60 -10.07 -2.15
N PHE A 302 -14.76 -9.53 -3.02
CA PHE A 302 -15.21 -8.79 -4.21
C PHE A 302 -14.95 -9.56 -5.51
N GLY A 303 -14.24 -10.69 -5.47
CA GLY A 303 -13.95 -11.47 -6.66
C GLY A 303 -12.59 -12.16 -6.62
N THR A 304 -12.08 -12.45 -7.80
CA THR A 304 -10.79 -13.11 -8.05
C THR A 304 -9.65 -12.10 -8.24
N PRO A 305 -8.39 -12.54 -8.15
CA PRO A 305 -7.24 -11.68 -8.44
C PRO A 305 -7.28 -11.05 -9.84
N ASP A 306 -7.72 -11.77 -10.87
CA ASP A 306 -7.83 -11.23 -12.23
C ASP A 306 -8.94 -10.17 -12.34
N GLU A 307 -10.01 -10.26 -11.55
CA GLU A 307 -11.02 -9.20 -11.49
C GLU A 307 -10.50 -7.95 -10.77
N PHE A 308 -9.58 -8.09 -9.80
CA PHE A 308 -8.88 -6.94 -9.23
C PHE A 308 -7.88 -6.32 -10.23
N ARG A 309 -7.18 -7.12 -11.05
CA ARG A 309 -6.38 -6.59 -12.17
C ARG A 309 -7.25 -5.80 -13.14
N HIS A 310 -8.42 -6.32 -13.47
CA HIS A 310 -9.39 -5.62 -14.32
C HIS A 310 -9.82 -4.27 -13.74
N PHE A 311 -10.03 -4.21 -12.42
CA PHE A 311 -10.32 -2.95 -11.72
C PHE A 311 -9.19 -1.92 -11.88
N VAL A 312 -7.93 -2.31 -11.64
CA VAL A 312 -6.78 -1.40 -11.76
C VAL A 312 -6.58 -0.97 -13.22
N ASP A 313 -6.68 -1.90 -14.17
CA ASP A 313 -6.60 -1.61 -15.60
C ASP A 313 -7.65 -0.57 -16.02
N ARG A 314 -8.90 -0.72 -15.54
CA ARG A 314 -9.93 0.30 -15.80
C ARG A 314 -9.62 1.65 -15.19
N MET A 315 -9.06 1.72 -13.99
CA MET A 315 -8.61 2.99 -13.42
C MET A 315 -7.56 3.67 -14.32
N HIS A 316 -6.56 2.92 -14.78
CA HIS A 316 -5.52 3.44 -15.67
C HIS A 316 -6.08 3.91 -17.02
N GLN A 317 -7.03 3.19 -17.60
CA GLN A 317 -7.70 3.60 -18.84
C GLN A 317 -8.53 4.89 -18.69
N HIS A 318 -9.00 5.19 -17.47
CA HIS A 318 -9.63 6.45 -17.11
C HIS A 318 -8.63 7.53 -16.67
N GLY A 319 -7.32 7.26 -16.72
CA GLY A 319 -6.27 8.18 -16.32
C GLY A 319 -6.20 8.43 -14.81
N ILE A 320 -6.61 7.44 -14.01
CA ILE A 320 -6.65 7.47 -12.55
C ILE A 320 -5.57 6.54 -12.00
N GLY A 321 -4.69 7.04 -11.15
CA GLY A 321 -3.71 6.20 -10.46
C GLY A 321 -4.29 5.47 -9.25
N VAL A 322 -3.77 4.30 -8.93
CA VAL A 322 -4.23 3.47 -7.80
C VAL A 322 -3.14 3.39 -6.73
N LEU A 323 -3.45 3.90 -5.54
CA LEU A 323 -2.65 3.74 -4.33
C LEU A 323 -3.28 2.67 -3.44
N LEU A 324 -2.47 1.85 -2.78
CA LEU A 324 -2.95 0.87 -1.80
C LEU A 324 -2.43 1.18 -0.39
N ASP A 325 -3.31 1.12 0.58
CA ASP A 325 -2.89 0.96 1.97
C ASP A 325 -2.23 -0.40 2.16
N TRP A 326 -0.95 -0.35 2.48
CA TRP A 326 -0.09 -1.49 2.72
C TRP A 326 0.24 -1.56 4.22
N VAL A 327 0.08 -2.75 4.81
CA VAL A 327 0.08 -2.92 6.27
C VAL A 327 1.26 -3.78 6.74
N PRO A 328 2.51 -3.28 6.67
CA PRO A 328 3.69 -4.02 7.15
C PRO A 328 3.92 -3.90 8.66
N ALA A 329 3.12 -3.10 9.37
CA ALA A 329 3.38 -2.77 10.77
C ALA A 329 3.07 -3.94 11.72
N HIS A 330 2.01 -4.71 11.44
CA HIS A 330 1.52 -5.76 12.35
C HIS A 330 0.64 -6.78 11.62
N PHE A 331 0.33 -7.90 12.29
CA PHE A 331 -0.61 -8.92 11.81
C PHE A 331 -1.38 -9.55 12.98
N PRO A 332 -2.60 -10.09 12.76
CA PRO A 332 -3.43 -10.62 13.85
C PRO A 332 -2.91 -11.95 14.39
N MET A 333 -3.35 -12.29 15.61
CA MET A 333 -2.93 -13.51 16.34
C MET A 333 -3.69 -14.78 15.91
N ASP A 334 -4.32 -14.77 14.72
CA ASP A 334 -5.06 -15.91 14.19
C ASP A 334 -4.17 -17.16 14.03
N ASP A 335 -4.49 -18.22 14.79
CA ASP A 335 -3.73 -19.48 14.84
C ASP A 335 -3.61 -20.18 13.48
N TRP A 336 -4.48 -19.90 12.52
CA TRP A 336 -4.46 -20.47 11.18
C TRP A 336 -3.63 -19.64 10.17
N ALA A 337 -3.15 -18.45 10.55
CA ALA A 337 -2.35 -17.55 9.71
C ALA A 337 -0.87 -17.53 10.13
N LEU A 338 -0.22 -16.36 10.20
CA LEU A 338 1.23 -16.24 10.44
C LEU A 338 1.67 -16.48 11.90
N ALA A 339 0.76 -16.34 12.87
CA ALA A 339 1.07 -16.45 14.30
C ALA A 339 1.75 -17.78 14.64
N ARG A 340 2.94 -17.73 15.27
CA ARG A 340 3.70 -18.92 15.69
C ARG A 340 3.80 -20.00 14.61
N PHE A 341 4.05 -19.59 13.37
CA PHE A 341 3.79 -20.39 12.16
C PHE A 341 4.32 -21.84 12.21
N ASP A 342 5.55 -22.04 12.67
CA ASP A 342 6.21 -23.35 12.80
C ASP A 342 6.32 -23.85 14.25
N GLY A 343 5.50 -23.32 15.16
CA GLY A 343 5.53 -23.56 16.60
C GLY A 343 6.46 -22.62 17.38
N THR A 344 7.26 -21.81 16.68
CA THR A 344 8.10 -20.75 17.25
C THR A 344 7.61 -19.36 16.81
N PRO A 345 8.00 -18.28 17.50
CA PRO A 345 7.89 -16.91 16.98
C PRO A 345 8.69 -16.77 15.68
N LEU A 346 8.02 -16.97 14.54
CA LEU A 346 8.68 -17.10 13.23
C LEU A 346 8.66 -15.77 12.49
N TYR A 347 7.46 -15.23 12.28
CA TYR A 347 7.23 -13.94 11.62
C TYR A 347 7.25 -12.80 12.63
N GLU A 348 6.73 -13.04 13.83
CA GLU A 348 6.75 -12.13 14.96
C GLU A 348 8.06 -12.18 15.74
N HIS A 349 8.46 -11.05 16.33
CA HIS A 349 9.66 -10.98 17.14
C HIS A 349 9.52 -11.81 18.43
N ALA A 350 10.56 -12.59 18.78
CA ALA A 350 10.51 -13.54 19.89
C ALA A 350 10.40 -12.90 21.29
N ASP A 351 10.89 -11.68 21.47
CA ASP A 351 10.65 -10.85 22.66
C ASP A 351 9.27 -10.19 22.58
N PRO A 352 8.29 -10.53 23.45
CA PRO A 352 6.95 -9.95 23.44
C PRO A 352 6.95 -8.43 23.62
N ALA A 353 7.93 -7.86 24.33
CA ALA A 353 8.04 -6.41 24.50
C ALA A 353 8.31 -5.68 23.17
N ARG A 354 8.74 -6.40 22.14
CA ARG A 354 8.94 -5.89 20.77
C ARG A 354 7.95 -6.49 19.78
N GLY A 355 7.55 -7.74 20.01
CA GLY A 355 6.74 -8.54 19.10
C GLY A 355 5.22 -8.39 19.24
N GLU A 356 4.71 -7.63 20.21
CA GLU A 356 3.26 -7.47 20.42
C GLU A 356 2.86 -5.99 20.52
N HIS A 357 1.76 -5.59 19.87
CA HIS A 357 1.08 -4.32 20.14
C HIS A 357 0.01 -4.53 21.22
N PRO A 358 0.23 -4.04 22.45
CA PRO A 358 -0.62 -4.37 23.59
C PRO A 358 -2.05 -3.85 23.45
N ASP A 359 -2.23 -2.66 22.87
CA ASP A 359 -3.56 -2.03 22.72
C ASP A 359 -4.37 -2.61 21.56
N TRP A 360 -3.71 -3.24 20.58
CA TRP A 360 -4.35 -3.77 19.37
C TRP A 360 -4.59 -5.28 19.44
N GLY A 361 -3.86 -5.99 20.31
CA GLY A 361 -3.93 -7.45 20.39
C GLY A 361 -3.38 -8.13 19.13
N THR A 362 -2.33 -7.56 18.54
CA THR A 362 -1.70 -8.05 17.30
C THR A 362 -0.20 -8.28 17.49
N TYR A 363 0.40 -9.10 16.62
CA TYR A 363 1.85 -9.30 16.57
C TYR A 363 2.54 -8.28 15.67
N VAL A 364 3.78 -7.96 15.98
CA VAL A 364 4.69 -7.11 15.20
C VAL A 364 5.71 -7.98 14.50
N PHE A 365 5.95 -7.72 13.21
CA PHE A 365 6.94 -8.45 12.43
C PHE A 365 8.37 -8.29 13.00
N ASP A 366 9.16 -9.36 12.92
CA ASP A 366 10.60 -9.32 13.19
C ASP A 366 11.34 -8.77 11.96
N PHE A 367 11.40 -7.44 11.85
CA PHE A 367 12.10 -6.75 10.74
C PHE A 367 13.60 -7.08 10.67
N GLY A 368 14.20 -7.51 11.77
CA GLY A 368 15.62 -7.90 11.84
C GLY A 368 15.89 -9.25 11.18
N ARG A 369 14.87 -10.11 11.10
CA ARG A 369 14.97 -11.42 10.47
C ARG A 369 14.89 -11.31 8.95
N ARG A 370 15.89 -11.86 8.28
CA ARG A 370 16.12 -11.70 6.83
C ARG A 370 14.95 -12.18 6.00
N GLU A 371 14.42 -13.36 6.28
CA GLU A 371 13.34 -13.96 5.51
C GLU A 371 12.00 -13.24 5.74
N VAL A 372 11.77 -12.70 6.94
CA VAL A 372 10.59 -11.89 7.27
C VAL A 372 10.66 -10.54 6.55
N ARG A 373 11.82 -9.88 6.60
CA ARG A 373 12.06 -8.65 5.83
C ARG A 373 11.85 -8.89 4.34
N ASN A 374 12.39 -9.98 3.80
CA ASN A 374 12.21 -10.34 2.39
C ASN A 374 10.75 -10.65 2.04
N PHE A 375 9.99 -11.30 2.92
CA PHE A 375 8.56 -11.52 2.76
C PHE A 375 7.82 -10.19 2.56
N LEU A 376 8.14 -9.17 3.35
CA LEU A 376 7.49 -7.85 3.26
C LEU A 376 8.00 -7.03 2.06
N VAL A 377 9.31 -6.96 1.81
CA VAL A 377 9.87 -6.22 0.66
C VAL A 377 9.36 -6.80 -0.66
N ALA A 378 9.38 -8.13 -0.80
CA ALA A 378 8.80 -8.78 -1.99
C ALA A 378 7.28 -8.58 -2.06
N ASN A 379 6.56 -8.43 -0.93
CA ASN A 379 5.14 -8.16 -0.97
C ASN A 379 4.82 -6.75 -1.50
N ALA A 380 5.61 -5.74 -1.12
CA ALA A 380 5.47 -4.40 -1.69
C ALA A 380 5.67 -4.43 -3.21
N LEU A 381 6.74 -5.09 -3.68
CA LEU A 381 6.98 -5.25 -5.12
C LEU A 381 5.89 -6.04 -5.84
N TYR A 382 5.34 -7.08 -5.20
CA TYR A 382 4.30 -7.92 -5.76
C TYR A 382 3.08 -7.09 -6.17
N TRP A 383 2.60 -6.18 -5.31
CA TRP A 383 1.49 -5.29 -5.66
C TRP A 383 1.83 -4.35 -6.83
N LEU A 384 3.04 -3.77 -6.82
CA LEU A 384 3.49 -2.83 -7.86
C LEU A 384 3.69 -3.50 -9.23
N GLN A 385 4.09 -4.78 -9.26
CA GLN A 385 4.43 -5.51 -10.48
C GLN A 385 3.31 -6.42 -10.99
N GLU A 386 2.61 -7.16 -10.12
CA GLU A 386 1.59 -8.14 -10.54
C GLU A 386 0.18 -7.53 -10.66
N PHE A 387 -0.03 -6.38 -10.01
CA PHE A 387 -1.30 -5.65 -10.00
C PHE A 387 -1.16 -4.20 -10.49
N HIS A 388 0.02 -3.81 -10.98
CA HIS A 388 0.32 -2.51 -11.58
C HIS A 388 0.02 -1.26 -10.73
N VAL A 389 -0.23 -1.40 -9.42
CA VAL A 389 -0.60 -0.24 -8.59
C VAL A 389 0.52 0.82 -8.59
N ASP A 390 0.13 2.08 -8.49
CA ASP A 390 1.01 3.24 -8.68
C ASP A 390 1.67 3.72 -7.40
N GLY A 391 1.28 3.16 -6.26
CA GLY A 391 1.88 3.52 -5.00
C GLY A 391 1.33 2.78 -3.80
N LEU A 392 2.04 2.95 -2.69
CA LEU A 392 1.72 2.31 -1.41
C LEU A 392 1.68 3.37 -0.31
N ARG A 393 0.62 3.37 0.48
CA ARG A 393 0.52 4.15 1.71
C ARG A 393 0.72 3.23 2.91
N VAL A 394 1.63 3.60 3.81
CA VAL A 394 1.91 2.84 5.04
C VAL A 394 1.28 3.55 6.22
N ASP A 395 0.34 2.86 6.86
CA ASP A 395 -0.30 3.28 8.10
C ASP A 395 0.63 3.14 9.30
N ALA A 396 0.43 3.99 10.31
CA ALA A 396 1.00 3.92 11.63
C ALA A 396 2.52 3.67 11.62
N VAL A 397 3.28 4.38 10.78
CA VAL A 397 4.74 4.20 10.66
C VAL A 397 5.42 4.42 12.02
N ALA A 398 4.87 5.30 12.87
CA ALA A 398 5.31 5.51 14.24
C ALA A 398 5.31 4.21 15.08
N SER A 399 4.35 3.31 14.87
CA SER A 399 4.25 2.02 15.55
C SER A 399 5.43 1.09 15.23
N MET A 400 6.00 1.25 14.04
CA MET A 400 7.17 0.50 13.60
C MET A 400 8.47 1.13 14.11
N LEU A 401 8.57 2.46 14.04
CA LEU A 401 9.79 3.22 14.33
C LEU A 401 10.18 3.23 15.81
N TYR A 402 9.24 3.00 16.73
CA TYR A 402 9.45 3.18 18.16
C TYR A 402 9.23 1.89 18.97
N LEU A 403 10.25 1.50 19.72
CA LEU A 403 10.20 0.36 20.65
C LEU A 403 9.28 0.65 21.85
N ASP A 404 9.07 1.93 22.18
CA ASP A 404 8.18 2.39 23.27
C ASP A 404 6.75 2.72 22.82
N TYR A 405 6.40 2.49 21.54
CA TYR A 405 5.08 2.81 21.02
C TYR A 405 3.96 2.09 21.80
N SER A 406 3.08 2.88 22.42
CA SER A 406 1.99 2.41 23.28
C SER A 406 2.42 1.48 24.44
N ARG A 407 3.64 1.65 24.96
CA ARG A 407 4.18 0.87 26.08
C ARG A 407 4.57 1.78 27.24
N ARG A 408 4.36 1.34 28.48
CA ARG A 408 4.75 2.12 29.67
C ARG A 408 6.24 1.96 29.98
N GLU A 409 6.75 2.82 30.83
CA GLU A 409 8.10 2.68 31.37
C GLU A 409 8.28 1.31 32.05
N GLY A 410 9.33 0.57 31.65
CA GLY A 410 9.62 -0.78 32.12
C GLY A 410 8.95 -1.90 31.31
N GLU A 411 8.09 -1.59 30.34
CA GLU A 411 7.44 -2.56 29.45
C GLU A 411 8.14 -2.71 28.08
N TRP A 412 9.25 -1.98 27.85
CA TRP A 412 10.04 -2.02 26.62
C TRP A 412 11.55 -1.97 26.90
N THR A 413 12.36 -2.34 25.91
CA THR A 413 13.84 -2.35 26.00
C THR A 413 14.47 -1.43 24.94
N PRO A 414 15.46 -0.59 25.31
CA PRO A 414 16.17 0.26 24.36
C PRO A 414 16.92 -0.52 23.27
N ASN A 415 17.24 0.19 22.18
CA ASN A 415 18.11 -0.32 21.14
C ASN A 415 19.58 -0.40 21.61
N VAL A 416 20.46 -0.92 20.75
CA VAL A 416 21.89 -1.13 21.07
C VAL A 416 22.65 0.16 21.41
N TYR A 417 22.10 1.33 21.09
CA TYR A 417 22.66 2.65 21.41
C TYR A 417 21.96 3.34 22.59
N GLY A 418 20.99 2.67 23.23
CA GLY A 418 20.24 3.20 24.36
C GLY A 418 19.06 4.09 23.98
N GLY A 419 18.74 4.20 22.68
CA GLY A 419 17.58 4.95 22.18
C GLY A 419 16.30 4.10 22.09
N ARG A 420 15.19 4.76 21.75
CA ARG A 420 13.88 4.13 21.57
C ARG A 420 13.58 3.73 20.13
N GLU A 421 14.47 4.08 19.21
CA GLU A 421 14.32 3.85 17.79
C GLU A 421 14.48 2.36 17.47
N ASN A 422 13.52 1.80 16.73
CA ASN A 422 13.60 0.45 16.22
C ASN A 422 14.46 0.43 14.95
N LEU A 423 15.75 0.15 15.11
CA LEU A 423 16.72 0.20 14.00
C LEU A 423 16.40 -0.79 12.87
N ASP A 424 15.85 -1.95 13.21
CA ASP A 424 15.51 -2.97 12.22
C ASP A 424 14.34 -2.51 11.34
N ALA A 425 13.33 -1.86 11.93
CA ALA A 425 12.22 -1.26 11.18
C ALA A 425 12.70 -0.09 10.30
N VAL A 426 13.61 0.76 10.81
CA VAL A 426 14.19 1.87 10.03
C VAL A 426 14.92 1.35 8.79
N GLU A 427 15.76 0.32 8.94
CA GLU A 427 16.49 -0.25 7.81
C GLU A 427 15.55 -0.99 6.84
N PHE A 428 14.52 -1.68 7.33
CA PHE A 428 13.48 -2.26 6.49
C PHE A 428 12.77 -1.22 5.63
N LEU A 429 12.32 -0.10 6.21
CA LEU A 429 11.62 0.95 5.46
C LEU A 429 12.51 1.59 4.40
N LYS A 430 13.79 1.81 4.71
CA LYS A 430 14.78 2.29 3.73
C LYS A 430 15.00 1.30 2.60
N GLU A 431 15.12 0.02 2.92
CA GLU A 431 15.29 -1.05 1.93
C GLU A 431 14.05 -1.14 1.02
N MET A 432 12.85 -1.20 1.60
CA MET A 432 11.59 -1.24 0.88
C MET A 432 11.47 -0.07 -0.11
N ASN A 433 11.63 1.17 0.36
CA ASN A 433 11.55 2.34 -0.51
C ASN A 433 12.62 2.29 -1.62
N SER A 434 13.88 1.99 -1.28
CA SER A 434 14.97 1.94 -2.26
C SER A 434 14.73 0.89 -3.35
N VAL A 435 14.19 -0.26 -2.98
CA VAL A 435 13.86 -1.36 -3.92
C VAL A 435 12.65 -1.00 -4.76
N CYS A 436 11.56 -0.50 -4.17
CA CYS A 436 10.34 -0.12 -4.89
C CYS A 436 10.60 0.97 -5.94
N TYR A 437 11.31 2.05 -5.59
CA TYR A 437 11.63 3.11 -6.56
C TYR A 437 12.57 2.66 -7.68
N ARG A 438 13.40 1.63 -7.44
CA ARG A 438 14.30 1.06 -8.45
C ARG A 438 13.57 0.15 -9.42
N GLU A 439 12.75 -0.76 -8.89
CA GLU A 439 12.07 -1.80 -9.69
C GLU A 439 10.77 -1.29 -10.34
N ALA A 440 10.12 -0.28 -9.77
CA ALA A 440 8.90 0.35 -10.31
C ALA A 440 9.05 1.88 -10.38
N PRO A 441 9.81 2.42 -11.36
CA PRO A 441 9.98 3.87 -11.49
C PRO A 441 8.65 4.61 -11.69
N GLY A 442 8.55 5.80 -11.10
CA GLY A 442 7.36 6.67 -11.19
C GLY A 442 6.29 6.42 -10.13
N ILE A 443 6.42 5.36 -9.33
CA ILE A 443 5.51 5.11 -8.20
C ILE A 443 5.64 6.17 -7.11
N SER A 444 4.69 6.20 -6.18
CA SER A 444 4.79 6.99 -4.95
C SER A 444 4.57 6.15 -3.70
N THR A 445 5.44 6.31 -2.72
CA THR A 445 5.20 5.77 -1.37
C THR A 445 4.82 6.89 -0.41
N VAL A 446 3.79 6.67 0.40
CA VAL A 446 3.23 7.65 1.35
C VAL A 446 3.31 7.09 2.76
N ALA A 447 3.76 7.88 3.72
CA ALA A 447 3.81 7.50 5.14
C ALA A 447 2.80 8.29 5.96
N GLU A 448 2.01 7.62 6.78
CA GLU A 448 1.40 8.22 7.96
C GLU A 448 2.33 8.03 9.15
N GLU A 449 2.94 9.14 9.56
CA GLU A 449 3.90 9.16 10.64
C GLU A 449 3.52 10.33 11.57
N SER A 450 2.89 10.00 12.68
CA SER A 450 2.26 10.95 13.61
C SER A 450 3.21 11.50 14.68
N THR A 451 4.49 11.16 14.63
CA THR A 451 5.53 11.82 15.42
C THR A 451 6.31 12.84 14.58
N ALA A 452 7.25 13.54 15.21
CA ALA A 452 8.12 14.49 14.54
C ALA A 452 9.39 13.82 13.99
N TRP A 453 9.29 12.59 13.43
CA TRP A 453 10.46 11.92 12.85
C TRP A 453 10.97 12.75 11.66
N PRO A 454 12.27 13.10 11.62
CA PRO A 454 12.82 13.93 10.55
C PRO A 454 13.16 13.10 9.31
N GLY A 455 12.92 13.67 8.13
CA GLY A 455 13.37 13.10 6.86
C GLY A 455 12.57 11.88 6.41
N VAL A 456 11.28 11.80 6.78
CA VAL A 456 10.42 10.68 6.39
C VAL A 456 10.32 10.59 4.86
N SER A 457 10.09 11.73 4.20
CA SER A 457 9.95 11.85 2.74
C SER A 457 11.23 12.34 2.05
N ARG A 458 12.40 12.10 2.67
CA ARG A 458 13.71 12.44 2.11
C ARG A 458 14.40 11.18 1.55
N PRO A 459 15.27 11.33 0.52
CA PRO A 459 16.02 10.20 -0.03
C PRO A 459 16.87 9.48 1.02
N VAL A 460 16.96 8.16 0.90
CA VAL A 460 17.71 7.28 1.83
C VAL A 460 19.20 7.67 1.90
N HIS A 461 19.82 8.01 0.77
CA HIS A 461 21.23 8.40 0.71
C HIS A 461 21.53 9.74 1.42
N LEU A 462 20.50 10.53 1.77
CA LEU A 462 20.59 11.74 2.59
C LEU A 462 20.17 11.49 4.05
N GLY A 463 19.95 10.23 4.44
CA GLY A 463 19.56 9.84 5.79
C GLY A 463 18.06 9.78 6.05
N GLY A 464 17.22 9.95 5.02
CA GLY A 464 15.77 9.82 5.15
C GLY A 464 15.27 8.37 5.15
N LEU A 465 13.97 8.18 5.38
CA LEU A 465 13.31 6.86 5.26
C LEU A 465 13.01 6.47 3.80
N GLY A 466 13.07 7.43 2.88
CA GLY A 466 12.89 7.19 1.45
C GLY A 466 11.46 7.29 0.94
N PHE A 467 10.48 7.70 1.76
CA PHE A 467 9.11 7.88 1.27
C PHE A 467 9.04 9.02 0.24
N GLY A 468 8.06 8.96 -0.65
CA GLY A 468 7.76 10.03 -1.60
C GLY A 468 7.04 11.18 -0.92
N PHE A 469 6.10 10.85 -0.02
CA PHE A 469 5.30 11.79 0.74
C PHE A 469 5.07 11.38 2.20
N LYS A 470 4.68 12.35 3.04
CA LYS A 470 4.22 12.17 4.41
C LYS A 470 2.84 12.82 4.58
N TRP A 471 1.93 12.17 5.29
CA TRP A 471 0.67 12.80 5.71
C TRP A 471 0.92 13.93 6.72
N ASN A 472 0.34 15.10 6.48
CA ASN A 472 0.45 16.25 7.38
C ASN A 472 -0.62 16.19 8.48
N MET A 473 -0.39 15.31 9.46
CA MET A 473 -1.30 15.14 10.60
C MET A 473 -1.45 16.41 11.45
N GLY A 474 -0.39 17.23 11.52
CA GLY A 474 -0.42 18.52 12.21
C GLY A 474 -1.38 19.50 11.55
N TRP A 475 -1.27 19.70 10.23
CA TRP A 475 -2.21 20.51 9.46
C TRP A 475 -3.66 20.02 9.63
N MET A 476 -3.88 18.71 9.55
CA MET A 476 -5.23 18.13 9.68
C MET A 476 -5.83 18.47 11.05
N HIS A 477 -5.08 18.22 12.13
CA HIS A 477 -5.56 18.47 13.49
C HIS A 477 -5.87 19.95 13.73
N ASP A 478 -4.90 20.82 13.40
CA ASP A 478 -5.03 22.27 13.60
C ASP A 478 -6.21 22.85 12.80
N THR A 479 -6.38 22.42 11.55
CA THR A 479 -7.44 22.89 10.66
C THR A 479 -8.83 22.46 11.15
N LEU A 480 -8.99 21.18 11.50
CA LEU A 480 -10.27 20.67 11.98
C LEU A 480 -10.62 21.23 13.37
N GLU A 481 -9.64 21.42 14.26
CA GLU A 481 -9.88 22.04 15.56
C GLU A 481 -10.31 23.50 15.41
N TYR A 482 -9.63 24.26 14.55
CA TYR A 482 -9.99 25.65 14.25
C TYR A 482 -11.44 25.77 13.74
N LEU A 483 -11.84 24.89 12.82
CA LEU A 483 -13.16 24.93 12.22
C LEU A 483 -14.30 24.44 13.12
N ARG A 484 -14.03 23.54 14.08
CA ARG A 484 -15.02 23.14 15.10
C ARG A 484 -15.46 24.30 16.01
N ARG A 485 -14.68 25.37 16.08
CA ARG A 485 -14.96 26.54 16.92
C ARG A 485 -15.96 27.46 16.22
N GLU A 486 -16.91 27.99 16.99
CA GLU A 486 -17.82 29.04 16.53
C GLU A 486 -17.02 30.22 15.93
N PRO A 487 -17.46 30.82 14.81
CA PRO A 487 -16.70 31.85 14.10
C PRO A 487 -16.20 33.02 14.99
N ILE A 488 -16.96 33.41 16.00
CA ILE A 488 -16.59 34.49 16.93
C ILE A 488 -15.32 34.20 17.75
N PHE A 489 -15.02 32.92 18.02
CA PHE A 489 -13.87 32.51 18.82
C PHE A 489 -12.61 32.24 17.98
N ARG A 490 -12.74 32.14 16.66
CA ARG A 490 -11.63 31.80 15.75
C ARG A 490 -10.47 32.78 15.78
N GLN A 491 -10.72 34.06 16.07
CA GLN A 491 -9.68 35.08 16.20
C GLN A 491 -8.60 34.71 17.23
N TYR A 492 -8.96 33.99 18.31
CA TYR A 492 -8.02 33.56 19.35
C TYR A 492 -7.16 32.36 18.95
N HIS A 493 -7.51 31.73 17.84
CA HIS A 493 -6.91 30.49 17.33
C HIS A 493 -6.36 30.65 15.91
N HIS A 494 -6.21 31.89 15.42
CA HIS A 494 -5.76 32.17 14.06
C HIS A 494 -4.43 31.49 13.71
N HIS A 495 -3.53 31.37 14.71
CA HIS A 495 -2.25 30.67 14.57
C HIS A 495 -2.36 29.19 14.16
N GLN A 496 -3.46 28.50 14.47
CA GLN A 496 -3.63 27.09 14.11
C GLN A 496 -3.62 26.91 12.58
N MET A 497 -4.24 27.83 11.84
CA MET A 497 -4.30 27.77 10.38
C MET A 497 -3.00 28.22 9.69
N THR A 498 -2.11 28.95 10.39
CA THR A 498 -0.86 29.45 9.81
C THR A 498 0.37 28.63 10.21
N PHE A 499 0.27 27.86 11.30
CA PHE A 499 1.39 27.14 11.89
C PHE A 499 1.99 26.06 10.98
N SER A 500 1.16 25.35 10.22
CA SER A 500 1.62 24.27 9.33
C SER A 500 2.65 24.75 8.29
N LEU A 501 2.58 26.00 7.84
CA LEU A 501 3.50 26.59 6.86
C LEU A 501 4.89 26.88 7.42
N ILE A 502 5.08 26.87 8.74
CA ILE A 502 6.41 26.97 9.35
C ILE A 502 7.27 25.75 8.99
N TYR A 503 6.65 24.59 8.84
CA TYR A 503 7.33 23.33 8.55
C TYR A 503 6.89 22.66 7.23
N ALA A 504 5.98 23.26 6.46
CA ALA A 504 5.43 22.68 5.22
C ALA A 504 6.49 22.29 4.17
N TYR A 505 7.70 22.85 4.22
CA TYR A 505 8.80 22.55 3.29
C TYR A 505 9.85 21.59 3.86
N SER A 506 9.63 21.09 5.08
CA SER A 506 10.52 20.10 5.70
C SER A 506 10.38 18.71 5.05
N GLU A 507 9.17 18.39 4.61
CA GLU A 507 8.75 17.13 3.98
C GLU A 507 7.88 17.42 2.76
N ASN A 508 7.67 16.42 1.89
CA ASN A 508 6.68 16.45 0.84
C ASN A 508 5.33 16.01 1.43
N TYR A 509 4.43 16.96 1.68
CA TYR A 509 3.19 16.65 2.38
C TYR A 509 2.03 16.26 1.46
N VAL A 510 1.25 15.27 1.89
CA VAL A 510 -0.17 15.12 1.56
C VAL A 510 -0.97 15.74 2.71
N LEU A 511 -2.05 16.44 2.41
CA LEU A 511 -3.00 17.03 3.35
C LEU A 511 -4.19 16.06 3.46
N PRO A 512 -4.28 15.22 4.52
CA PRO A 512 -5.32 14.20 4.59
C PRO A 512 -6.55 14.71 5.35
N LEU A 513 -7.73 14.44 4.79
CA LEU A 513 -9.00 14.35 5.52
C LEU A 513 -9.52 12.91 5.33
N SER A 514 -8.91 11.98 6.08
CA SER A 514 -9.07 10.54 5.88
C SER A 514 -10.25 9.91 6.63
N HIS A 515 -10.45 8.61 6.41
CA HIS A 515 -11.48 7.79 7.07
C HIS A 515 -11.45 7.87 8.59
N ASP A 516 -10.26 7.90 9.20
CA ASP A 516 -10.06 7.98 10.65
C ASP A 516 -10.67 9.24 11.28
N GLU A 517 -10.84 10.30 10.51
CA GLU A 517 -11.36 11.56 11.02
C GLU A 517 -12.89 11.65 11.01
N VAL A 518 -13.59 10.66 10.45
CA VAL A 518 -15.05 10.66 10.31
C VAL A 518 -15.74 9.47 10.98
N VAL A 519 -15.11 8.92 12.02
CA VAL A 519 -15.56 7.74 12.79
C VAL A 519 -15.42 7.95 14.30
N HIS A 520 -15.83 6.96 15.09
CA HIS A 520 -15.59 6.84 16.53
C HIS A 520 -16.04 8.06 17.35
N GLY A 521 -17.15 8.70 16.98
CA GLY A 521 -17.68 9.86 17.69
C GLY A 521 -16.99 11.19 17.34
N LYS A 522 -16.04 11.20 16.39
CA LYS A 522 -15.40 12.43 15.90
C LYS A 522 -16.36 13.28 15.05
N GLY A 523 -17.45 12.72 14.55
CA GLY A 523 -18.42 13.33 13.61
C GLY A 523 -17.94 13.34 12.16
N SER A 524 -18.86 13.40 11.20
CA SER A 524 -18.56 13.66 9.78
C SER A 524 -17.93 15.04 9.57
N LEU A 525 -17.30 15.30 8.42
CA LEU A 525 -16.74 16.63 8.12
C LEU A 525 -17.81 17.74 8.21
N LEU A 526 -19.03 17.48 7.70
CA LEU A 526 -20.15 18.42 7.83
C LEU A 526 -20.62 18.56 9.29
N GLY A 527 -20.65 17.45 10.03
CA GLY A 527 -21.07 17.41 11.44
C GLY A 527 -20.10 18.11 12.39
N LYS A 528 -18.84 18.29 12.01
CA LYS A 528 -17.84 19.08 12.76
C LYS A 528 -18.08 20.59 12.69
N MET A 529 -18.81 21.07 11.68
CA MET A 529 -19.00 22.51 11.46
C MET A 529 -20.09 23.06 12.40
N PRO A 530 -19.84 24.20 13.10
CA PRO A 530 -20.84 24.85 13.93
C PRO A 530 -21.86 25.65 13.09
N GLY A 531 -22.94 26.09 13.72
CA GLY A 531 -23.97 26.92 13.08
C GLY A 531 -25.14 26.13 12.49
N ASP A 532 -25.98 26.86 11.76
CA ASP A 532 -27.13 26.31 11.03
C ASP A 532 -26.71 25.51 9.78
N GLU A 533 -27.67 24.86 9.12
CA GLU A 533 -27.41 23.99 7.96
C GLU A 533 -26.63 24.72 6.86
N TRP A 534 -27.03 25.96 6.52
CA TRP A 534 -26.37 26.73 5.49
C TRP A 534 -24.92 27.05 5.85
N GLN A 535 -24.69 27.47 7.10
CA GLN A 535 -23.36 27.77 7.61
C GLN A 535 -22.45 26.54 7.63
N ARG A 536 -22.98 25.35 7.94
CA ARG A 536 -22.19 24.11 7.93
C ARG A 536 -21.70 23.76 6.53
N PHE A 537 -22.58 23.83 5.53
CA PHE A 537 -22.20 23.61 4.14
C PHE A 537 -21.23 24.68 3.63
N ALA A 538 -21.45 25.97 3.94
CA ALA A 538 -20.53 27.04 3.57
C ALA A 538 -19.11 26.80 4.12
N GLN A 539 -19.01 26.43 5.40
CA GLN A 539 -17.72 26.13 6.04
C GLN A 539 -17.03 24.91 5.46
N LEU A 540 -17.78 23.84 5.14
CA LEU A 540 -17.22 22.67 4.46
C LEU A 540 -16.64 23.06 3.09
N ARG A 541 -17.38 23.86 2.31
CA ARG A 541 -16.90 24.37 1.01
C ARG A 541 -15.65 25.23 1.16
N ALA A 542 -15.63 26.14 2.15
CA ALA A 542 -14.46 26.97 2.45
C ALA A 542 -13.24 26.14 2.89
N LEU A 543 -13.44 25.09 3.69
CA LEU A 543 -12.38 24.15 4.08
C LEU A 543 -11.78 23.47 2.85
N LEU A 544 -12.61 22.89 1.98
CA LEU A 544 -12.12 22.17 0.81
C LEU A 544 -11.38 23.11 -0.16
N ALA A 545 -11.89 24.32 -0.38
CA ALA A 545 -11.19 25.33 -1.17
C ALA A 545 -9.92 25.88 -0.49
N PHE A 546 -9.85 25.90 0.84
CA PHE A 546 -8.60 26.21 1.53
C PHE A 546 -7.57 25.09 1.36
N MET A 547 -7.99 23.84 1.56
CA MET A 547 -7.17 22.64 1.45
C MET A 547 -6.55 22.49 0.06
N TRP A 548 -7.32 22.64 -1.02
CA TRP A 548 -6.79 22.53 -2.39
C TRP A 548 -5.83 23.67 -2.78
N ALA A 549 -5.95 24.84 -2.13
CA ALA A 549 -5.05 25.96 -2.39
C ALA A 549 -3.79 25.93 -1.51
N HIS A 550 -3.85 25.27 -0.36
CA HIS A 550 -2.73 25.14 0.57
C HIS A 550 -1.60 24.29 -0.05
N PRO A 551 -0.31 24.62 0.18
CA PRO A 551 0.80 23.78 -0.27
C PRO A 551 0.69 22.35 0.27
N GLY A 552 0.85 21.37 -0.64
CA GLY A 552 0.75 19.94 -0.38
C GLY A 552 -0.31 19.25 -1.25
N LYS A 553 -0.15 17.94 -1.48
CA LYS A 553 -1.10 17.13 -2.25
C LYS A 553 -2.38 16.88 -1.44
N GLN A 554 -3.50 16.53 -2.08
CA GLN A 554 -4.79 16.41 -1.38
C GLN A 554 -5.25 14.95 -1.25
N LEU A 555 -5.84 14.61 -0.10
CA LEU A 555 -6.57 13.36 0.11
C LEU A 555 -7.90 13.61 0.82
N LEU A 556 -8.99 13.14 0.23
CA LEU A 556 -10.33 13.25 0.78
C LEU A 556 -11.02 11.89 0.80
N PHE A 557 -11.49 11.48 1.98
CA PHE A 557 -12.24 10.23 2.12
C PHE A 557 -13.66 10.32 1.54
N MET A 558 -14.09 9.21 0.96
CA MET A 558 -15.43 9.03 0.42
C MET A 558 -16.53 9.44 1.42
N GLY A 559 -17.55 10.14 0.91
CA GLY A 559 -18.58 10.79 1.72
C GLY A 559 -18.27 12.26 2.05
N GLY A 560 -17.00 12.64 2.11
CA GLY A 560 -16.58 14.02 2.32
C GLY A 560 -16.93 14.94 1.13
N GLU A 561 -16.88 14.42 -0.09
CA GLU A 561 -17.05 15.17 -1.33
C GLU A 561 -18.47 15.64 -1.59
N PHE A 562 -19.48 15.00 -0.99
CA PHE A 562 -20.86 15.45 -1.02
C PHE A 562 -21.37 15.90 0.36
N GLY A 563 -20.47 16.01 1.34
CA GLY A 563 -20.80 16.46 2.69
C GLY A 563 -21.75 15.52 3.42
N GLN A 564 -21.45 14.23 3.49
CA GLN A 564 -22.24 13.27 4.26
C GLN A 564 -22.46 13.76 5.70
N GLY A 565 -23.71 13.67 6.17
CA GLY A 565 -24.08 14.10 7.52
C GLY A 565 -23.67 13.11 8.60
N SER A 566 -23.82 11.80 8.36
CA SER A 566 -23.50 10.75 9.33
C SER A 566 -22.01 10.35 9.30
N GLU A 567 -21.51 9.84 10.42
CA GLU A 567 -20.19 9.19 10.45
C GLU A 567 -20.15 8.01 9.48
N TRP A 568 -18.95 7.74 8.96
CA TRP A 568 -18.74 6.58 8.12
C TRP A 568 -19.04 5.30 8.91
N SER A 569 -19.66 4.34 8.24
CA SER A 569 -20.02 3.04 8.78
C SER A 569 -19.80 2.01 7.68
N GLU A 570 -18.81 1.14 7.88
CA GLU A 570 -18.47 0.09 6.91
C GLU A 570 -19.68 -0.84 6.64
N GLU A 571 -20.46 -1.15 7.69
CA GLU A 571 -21.61 -2.04 7.60
C GLU A 571 -22.79 -1.46 6.78
N ARG A 572 -23.00 -0.14 6.83
CA ARG A 572 -24.16 0.52 6.17
C ARG A 572 -23.83 1.00 4.76
N GLY A 573 -22.58 1.36 4.52
CA GLY A 573 -22.14 2.09 3.34
C GLY A 573 -22.49 3.58 3.36
N LEU A 574 -22.19 4.28 2.26
CA LEU A 574 -22.41 5.72 2.12
C LEU A 574 -23.88 6.10 1.92
N ASP A 575 -24.24 7.30 2.40
CA ASP A 575 -25.60 7.86 2.35
C ASP A 575 -25.94 8.47 0.96
N TRP A 576 -25.79 7.73 -0.14
CA TRP A 576 -25.98 8.25 -1.52
C TRP A 576 -27.31 9.00 -1.78
N TRP A 577 -28.36 8.66 -1.04
CA TRP A 577 -29.68 9.30 -1.12
C TRP A 577 -29.64 10.81 -0.79
N VAL A 578 -28.62 11.30 -0.07
CA VAL A 578 -28.51 12.74 0.24
C VAL A 578 -28.24 13.60 -0.99
N LEU A 579 -27.77 13.00 -2.09
CA LEU A 579 -27.60 13.67 -3.38
C LEU A 579 -28.93 14.06 -4.04
N GLU A 580 -30.08 13.86 -3.40
CA GLU A 580 -31.36 14.45 -3.80
C GLU A 580 -31.48 15.93 -3.37
N PHE A 581 -30.75 16.36 -2.34
CA PHE A 581 -30.83 17.71 -1.77
C PHE A 581 -29.72 18.65 -2.28
N ASP A 582 -30.04 19.93 -2.40
CA ASP A 582 -29.20 20.90 -3.10
C ASP A 582 -27.89 21.24 -2.38
N GLY A 583 -27.86 21.23 -1.04
CA GLY A 583 -26.63 21.48 -0.27
C GLY A 583 -25.53 20.45 -0.58
N HIS A 584 -25.88 19.17 -0.60
CA HIS A 584 -24.97 18.06 -0.91
C HIS A 584 -24.50 18.09 -2.37
N LYS A 585 -25.42 18.34 -3.32
CA LYS A 585 -25.06 18.56 -4.74
C LYS A 585 -24.12 19.75 -4.90
N GLY A 586 -24.30 20.80 -4.11
CA GLY A 586 -23.46 21.99 -4.13
C GLY A 586 -22.01 21.70 -3.73
N VAL A 587 -21.80 20.92 -2.67
CA VAL A 587 -20.44 20.46 -2.27
C VAL A 587 -19.84 19.55 -3.34
N GLN A 588 -20.61 18.59 -3.86
CA GLN A 588 -20.13 17.68 -4.90
C GLN A 588 -19.70 18.42 -6.17
N ARG A 589 -20.49 19.40 -6.61
CA ARG A 589 -20.14 20.27 -7.74
C ARG A 589 -18.87 21.07 -7.45
N LEU A 590 -18.75 21.66 -6.26
CA LEU A 590 -17.55 22.38 -5.89
C LEU A 590 -16.31 21.48 -5.97
N VAL A 591 -16.34 20.27 -5.42
CA VAL A 591 -15.19 19.35 -5.48
C VAL A 591 -14.82 19.02 -6.93
N ARG A 592 -15.81 18.79 -7.80
CA ARG A 592 -15.58 18.59 -9.24
C ARG A 592 -14.86 19.79 -9.88
N ASP A 593 -15.33 21.00 -9.60
CA ASP A 593 -14.74 22.23 -10.14
C ASP A 593 -13.35 22.52 -9.54
N LEU A 594 -13.15 22.27 -8.24
CA LEU A 594 -11.84 22.38 -7.57
C LEU A 594 -10.82 21.44 -8.22
N ASN A 595 -11.19 20.18 -8.45
CA ASN A 595 -10.31 19.21 -9.11
C ASN A 595 -9.96 19.59 -10.55
N ARG A 596 -10.93 20.11 -11.33
CA ARG A 596 -10.65 20.63 -12.68
C ARG A 596 -9.64 21.78 -12.61
N ILE A 597 -9.93 22.80 -11.81
CA ILE A 597 -9.11 24.01 -11.71
C ILE A 597 -7.72 23.68 -11.17
N TYR A 598 -7.61 22.77 -10.21
CA TYR A 598 -6.35 22.28 -9.68
C TYR A 598 -5.46 21.69 -10.78
N LYS A 599 -6.00 20.81 -11.63
CA LYS A 599 -5.24 20.24 -12.76
C LYS A 599 -4.84 21.29 -13.80
N GLU A 600 -5.69 22.29 -14.04
CA GLU A 600 -5.47 23.36 -15.02
C GLU A 600 -4.53 24.47 -14.52
N THR A 601 -4.22 24.53 -13.22
CA THR A 601 -3.47 25.64 -12.60
C THR A 601 -2.16 25.13 -11.96
N PRO A 602 -1.03 25.11 -12.69
CA PRO A 602 0.26 24.61 -12.18
C PRO A 602 0.72 25.23 -10.86
N ALA A 603 0.37 26.49 -10.61
CA ALA A 603 0.71 27.18 -9.36
C ALA A 603 0.23 26.44 -8.10
N LEU A 604 -0.85 25.64 -8.22
CA LEU A 604 -1.42 24.92 -7.10
C LEU A 604 -0.70 23.61 -6.75
N TRP A 605 0.20 23.10 -7.61
CA TRP A 605 0.83 21.79 -7.39
C TRP A 605 2.30 21.65 -7.77
N GLU A 606 2.81 22.45 -8.71
CA GLU A 606 4.17 22.27 -9.27
C GLU A 606 5.26 22.51 -8.21
N GLN A 607 5.03 23.48 -7.32
CA GLN A 607 6.02 23.94 -6.35
C GLN A 607 5.60 23.71 -4.89
N ASP A 608 4.77 22.69 -4.61
CA ASP A 608 4.26 22.38 -3.25
C ASP A 608 5.37 22.19 -2.20
N ALA A 609 6.51 21.61 -2.61
CA ALA A 609 7.62 21.28 -1.71
C ALA A 609 8.67 22.40 -1.57
N THR A 610 8.43 23.57 -2.17
CA THR A 610 9.41 24.68 -2.16
C THR A 610 8.79 25.99 -1.65
N PRO A 611 9.52 26.79 -0.87
CA PRO A 611 9.04 28.10 -0.43
C PRO A 611 8.70 29.06 -1.59
N ASP A 612 9.32 28.90 -2.75
CA ASP A 612 9.08 29.75 -3.93
C ASP A 612 7.64 29.62 -4.48
N GLY A 613 6.97 28.49 -4.21
CA GLY A 613 5.60 28.22 -4.63
C GLY A 613 4.52 28.92 -3.81
N PHE A 614 4.86 29.65 -2.74
CA PHE A 614 3.90 30.23 -1.81
C PHE A 614 4.37 31.55 -1.20
N ARG A 615 3.44 32.50 -1.04
CA ARG A 615 3.66 33.71 -0.25
C ARG A 615 2.39 34.15 0.47
N TRP A 616 2.47 34.36 1.77
CA TRP A 616 1.42 35.06 2.51
C TRP A 616 1.24 36.49 1.97
N ILE A 617 -0.01 36.87 1.71
CA ILE A 617 -0.39 38.27 1.46
C ILE A 617 -0.67 38.91 2.82
N ASP A 618 -1.60 38.33 3.57
CA ASP A 618 -1.90 38.71 4.95
C ASP A 618 -2.28 37.45 5.74
N ALA A 619 -1.50 37.18 6.79
CA ALA A 619 -1.66 36.05 7.71
C ALA A 619 -2.02 36.51 9.13
N ASP A 620 -2.21 37.82 9.34
CA ASP A 620 -2.39 38.45 10.66
C ASP A 620 -3.79 39.05 10.84
N ASP A 621 -4.72 38.90 9.87
CA ASP A 621 -6.13 39.32 9.98
C ASP A 621 -6.97 38.37 10.86
N ALA A 622 -6.53 38.21 12.11
CA ALA A 622 -7.21 37.42 13.12
C ALA A 622 -8.60 37.99 13.44
N SER A 623 -8.76 39.32 13.45
CA SER A 623 -10.05 39.96 13.72
C SER A 623 -11.08 39.71 12.62
N GLY A 624 -10.65 39.63 11.35
CA GLY A 624 -11.51 39.32 10.22
C GLY A 624 -11.72 37.81 10.00
N ASN A 625 -10.98 36.96 10.72
CA ASN A 625 -10.84 35.52 10.43
C ASN A 625 -10.49 35.27 8.95
N THR A 626 -9.65 36.13 8.39
CA THR A 626 -9.32 36.11 6.96
C THR A 626 -7.89 35.61 6.77
N PHE A 627 -7.70 34.73 5.80
CA PHE A 627 -6.38 34.26 5.38
C PHE A 627 -6.22 34.57 3.90
N SER A 628 -5.10 35.17 3.51
CA SER A 628 -4.83 35.46 2.10
C SER A 628 -3.39 35.18 1.70
N PHE A 629 -3.21 34.47 0.59
CA PHE A 629 -1.91 34.06 0.09
C PHE A 629 -1.89 33.94 -1.43
N VAL A 630 -0.69 33.90 -2.00
CA VAL A 630 -0.44 33.61 -3.42
C VAL A 630 0.32 32.31 -3.56
N ARG A 631 -0.10 31.50 -4.51
CA ARG A 631 0.61 30.33 -5.03
C ARG A 631 1.28 30.67 -6.35
N TYR A 632 2.48 30.15 -6.61
CA TYR A 632 3.26 30.41 -7.83
C TYR A 632 3.67 29.12 -8.54
N ALA A 633 3.56 29.14 -9.87
CA ALA A 633 4.17 28.14 -10.74
C ALA A 633 5.60 28.55 -11.11
N ALA A 634 6.38 27.61 -11.65
CA ALA A 634 7.75 27.88 -12.07
C ALA A 634 7.82 28.89 -13.25
N ASP A 635 6.78 28.94 -14.07
CA ASP A 635 6.66 29.88 -15.20
C ASP A 635 6.26 31.31 -14.79
N GLY A 636 6.01 31.54 -13.50
CA GLY A 636 5.59 32.81 -12.93
C GLY A 636 4.07 33.06 -12.96
N SER A 637 3.25 32.10 -13.40
CA SER A 637 1.80 32.18 -13.21
C SER A 637 1.45 32.10 -11.72
N ALA A 638 0.35 32.75 -11.34
CA ALA A 638 -0.01 32.92 -9.94
C ALA A 638 -1.51 32.68 -9.68
N ALA A 639 -1.80 32.12 -8.50
CA ALA A 639 -3.15 31.99 -7.97
C ALA A 639 -3.21 32.62 -6.58
N ALA A 640 -4.00 33.67 -6.42
CA ALA A 640 -4.27 34.28 -5.12
C ALA A 640 -5.52 33.64 -4.49
N CYS A 641 -5.41 33.19 -3.25
CA CYS A 641 -6.50 32.63 -2.47
C CYS A 641 -6.81 33.57 -1.31
N VAL A 642 -8.09 33.86 -1.11
CA VAL A 642 -8.60 34.59 0.06
C VAL A 642 -9.73 33.78 0.67
N VAL A 643 -9.60 33.45 1.95
CA VAL A 643 -10.62 32.68 2.68
C VAL A 643 -11.07 33.46 3.89
N ASN A 644 -12.39 33.60 4.04
CA ASN A 644 -13.03 34.25 5.18
C ASN A 644 -13.79 33.20 6.00
N PHE A 645 -13.30 32.94 7.21
CA PHE A 645 -13.96 32.03 8.16
C PHE A 645 -14.81 32.76 9.20
N SER A 646 -15.13 34.04 8.99
CA SER A 646 -16.12 34.77 9.77
C SER A 646 -17.55 34.55 9.24
N GLY A 647 -18.54 34.76 10.09
CA GLY A 647 -19.96 34.61 9.74
C GLY A 647 -20.53 35.73 8.88
N GLY A 648 -19.78 36.80 8.60
CA GLY A 648 -20.21 37.95 7.81
C GLY A 648 -19.35 38.15 6.56
N PRO A 649 -19.89 38.74 5.48
CA PRO A 649 -19.09 39.10 4.31
C PRO A 649 -18.16 40.27 4.62
N HIS A 650 -17.01 40.29 3.95
CA HIS A 650 -16.16 41.49 3.86
C HIS A 650 -16.47 42.22 2.56
N GLU A 651 -17.21 43.33 2.62
CA GLU A 651 -17.75 44.02 1.44
C GLU A 651 -16.73 44.91 0.71
N SER A 652 -15.61 45.26 1.34
CA SER A 652 -14.59 46.14 0.77
C SER A 652 -13.21 45.76 1.29
N TYR A 653 -12.83 44.49 1.05
CA TYR A 653 -11.54 43.95 1.46
C TYR A 653 -10.48 44.33 0.44
N ARG A 654 -9.42 45.04 0.86
CA ARG A 654 -8.30 45.38 -0.03
C ARG A 654 -7.22 44.30 0.07
N LEU A 655 -6.86 43.75 -1.07
CA LEU A 655 -5.89 42.66 -1.19
C LEU A 655 -4.69 43.10 -2.02
N GLY A 656 -3.49 42.93 -1.48
CA GLY A 656 -2.24 43.11 -2.23
C GLY A 656 -2.02 41.97 -3.23
N LEU A 657 -1.55 42.29 -4.43
CA LEU A 657 -1.30 41.34 -5.52
C LEU A 657 0.07 41.59 -6.18
N PRO A 658 0.74 40.52 -6.65
CA PRO A 658 2.07 40.64 -7.26
C PRO A 658 2.05 41.30 -8.65
N TYR A 659 0.91 41.20 -9.36
CA TYR A 659 0.76 41.66 -10.74
C TYR A 659 -0.47 42.55 -10.90
N GLY A 660 -0.37 43.56 -11.76
CA GLY A 660 -1.47 44.44 -12.13
C GLY A 660 -2.38 43.86 -13.23
N GLY A 661 -3.49 44.57 -13.48
CA GLY A 661 -4.48 44.24 -14.51
C GLY A 661 -5.49 43.18 -14.06
N HIS A 662 -6.17 42.56 -15.03
CA HIS A 662 -7.27 41.64 -14.76
C HIS A 662 -6.81 40.34 -14.08
N TRP A 663 -7.48 39.96 -13.00
CA TRP A 663 -7.41 38.67 -12.33
C TRP A 663 -8.78 37.99 -12.40
N ALA A 664 -8.83 36.76 -12.92
CA ALA A 664 -10.09 36.03 -13.09
C ALA A 664 -10.51 35.35 -11.79
N GLU A 665 -11.76 35.52 -11.37
CA GLU A 665 -12.36 34.77 -10.24
C GLU A 665 -12.73 33.37 -10.71
N VAL A 666 -11.84 32.40 -10.46
CA VAL A 666 -12.01 31.02 -10.94
C VAL A 666 -12.74 30.13 -9.94
N VAL A 667 -12.65 30.44 -8.65
CA VAL A 667 -13.44 29.78 -7.59
C VAL A 667 -14.06 30.85 -6.72
N ASN A 668 -15.35 30.71 -6.47
CA ASN A 668 -16.05 31.39 -5.40
C ASN A 668 -16.99 30.38 -4.74
N THR A 669 -16.65 29.96 -3.52
CA THR A 669 -17.40 28.90 -2.83
C THR A 669 -18.80 29.33 -2.38
N ASP A 670 -19.13 30.62 -2.51
CA ASP A 670 -20.44 31.18 -2.19
C ASP A 670 -21.32 31.42 -3.42
N ALA A 671 -20.90 30.94 -4.60
CA ALA A 671 -21.74 30.94 -5.80
C ALA A 671 -23.05 30.15 -5.58
N TYR A 672 -24.14 30.59 -6.23
CA TYR A 672 -25.44 29.92 -6.15
C TYR A 672 -25.40 28.47 -6.62
N ASP A 673 -24.54 28.16 -7.59
CA ASP A 673 -24.37 26.79 -8.11
C ASP A 673 -23.84 25.80 -7.06
N TYR A 674 -23.19 26.31 -6.00
CA TYR A 674 -22.72 25.54 -4.86
C TYR A 674 -23.61 25.68 -3.62
N TRP A 675 -24.81 26.23 -3.78
CA TRP A 675 -25.74 26.54 -2.67
C TRP A 675 -25.19 27.60 -1.69
N GLY A 676 -24.48 28.60 -2.24
CA GLY A 676 -24.05 29.80 -1.52
C GLY A 676 -25.04 30.96 -1.61
N SER A 677 -24.69 32.09 -1.00
CA SER A 677 -25.52 33.30 -0.93
C SER A 677 -25.38 34.23 -2.15
N GLY A 678 -24.35 34.03 -2.97
CA GLY A 678 -24.06 34.79 -4.17
C GLY A 678 -23.16 36.02 -3.97
N VAL A 679 -22.47 36.14 -2.84
CA VAL A 679 -21.48 37.21 -2.65
C VAL A 679 -20.25 36.90 -3.49
N GLY A 680 -19.88 37.83 -4.38
CA GLY A 680 -18.75 37.63 -5.29
C GLY A 680 -18.40 38.88 -6.07
N ASN A 681 -17.49 38.71 -7.04
CA ASN A 681 -16.84 39.81 -7.75
C ASN A 681 -17.20 39.86 -9.25
N MET A 682 -18.34 39.29 -9.65
CA MET A 682 -18.86 39.34 -11.03
C MET A 682 -17.88 38.80 -12.09
N GLY A 683 -17.09 37.78 -11.73
CA GLY A 683 -16.20 37.05 -12.64
C GLY A 683 -14.71 37.43 -12.59
N GLY A 684 -14.35 38.53 -11.93
CA GLY A 684 -12.94 38.90 -11.76
C GLY A 684 -12.75 40.32 -11.22
N VAL A 685 -11.50 40.68 -10.98
CA VAL A 685 -11.11 41.97 -10.38
C VAL A 685 -9.96 42.60 -11.15
N GLU A 686 -9.87 43.93 -11.10
CA GLU A 686 -8.75 44.67 -11.68
C GLU A 686 -7.77 45.07 -10.57
N ALA A 687 -6.50 44.70 -10.72
CA ALA A 687 -5.42 45.10 -9.82
C ALA A 687 -4.77 46.40 -10.29
N GLU A 688 -4.83 47.42 -9.45
CA GLU A 688 -4.29 48.75 -9.70
C GLU A 688 -2.89 48.91 -9.09
N ALA A 689 -2.09 49.86 -9.60
CA ALA A 689 -0.75 50.16 -9.11
C ALA A 689 -0.77 50.94 -7.77
N GLU A 690 -1.48 50.39 -6.79
CA GLU A 690 -1.59 50.89 -5.42
C GLU A 690 -0.98 49.86 -4.47
N PRO A 691 0.19 50.12 -3.88
CA PRO A 691 0.85 49.17 -3.00
C PRO A 691 0.04 48.85 -1.74
N TRP A 692 -0.08 47.57 -1.41
CA TRP A 692 -0.79 47.09 -0.22
C TRP A 692 -0.20 45.76 0.25
N HIS A 693 -0.23 45.45 1.56
CA HIS A 693 0.32 44.21 2.14
C HIS A 693 1.75 43.85 1.67
N GLY A 694 2.60 44.87 1.42
CA GLY A 694 3.96 44.67 0.93
C GLY A 694 4.06 44.16 -0.52
N LEU A 695 2.99 44.29 -1.31
CA LEU A 695 2.92 43.96 -2.73
C LEU A 695 2.70 45.22 -3.58
N PRO A 696 3.16 45.24 -4.84
CA PRO A 696 3.17 46.45 -5.67
C PRO A 696 1.80 46.86 -6.23
N PHE A 697 0.87 45.93 -6.34
CA PHE A 697 -0.49 46.17 -6.82
C PHE A 697 -1.51 45.80 -5.74
N SER A 698 -2.73 46.28 -5.87
CA SER A 698 -3.84 45.82 -5.04
C SER A 698 -5.18 45.95 -5.75
N THR A 699 -6.19 45.27 -5.20
CA THR A 699 -7.57 45.38 -5.65
C THR A 699 -8.50 45.40 -4.45
N THR A 700 -9.70 45.94 -4.63
CA THR A 700 -10.77 45.87 -3.63
C THR A 700 -11.78 44.82 -4.09
N LEU A 701 -12.02 43.83 -3.24
CA LEU A 701 -12.95 42.73 -3.54
C LEU A 701 -13.93 42.50 -2.39
N ARG A 702 -15.00 41.79 -2.73
CA ARG A 702 -15.96 41.22 -1.78
C ARG A 702 -15.53 39.80 -1.47
N VAL A 703 -15.36 39.50 -0.18
CA VAL A 703 -15.05 38.14 0.29
C VAL A 703 -16.30 37.57 0.95
N PRO A 704 -16.83 36.43 0.49
CA PRO A 704 -18.07 35.87 0.99
C PRO A 704 -17.98 35.46 2.47
N PRO A 705 -19.11 35.37 3.19
CA PRO A 705 -19.14 34.83 4.55
C PRO A 705 -18.85 33.33 4.52
N LEU A 706 -18.00 32.83 5.43
CA LEU A 706 -17.66 31.41 5.53
C LEU A 706 -17.31 30.81 4.16
N GLY A 707 -16.50 31.52 3.37
CA GLY A 707 -16.24 31.19 1.97
C GLY A 707 -14.84 31.57 1.50
N ALA A 708 -14.46 31.04 0.35
CA ALA A 708 -13.17 31.25 -0.30
C ALA A 708 -13.34 31.79 -1.72
N VAL A 709 -12.42 32.65 -2.13
CA VAL A 709 -12.28 33.18 -3.49
C VAL A 709 -10.87 32.88 -3.99
N TRP A 710 -10.77 32.31 -5.18
CA TRP A 710 -9.51 32.16 -5.89
C TRP A 710 -9.48 33.04 -7.13
N LEU A 711 -8.36 33.76 -7.28
CA LEU A 711 -8.07 34.63 -8.39
C LEU A 711 -6.84 34.08 -9.14
N THR A 712 -6.91 33.93 -10.45
CA THR A 712 -5.75 33.47 -11.25
C THR A 712 -5.23 34.54 -12.20
N LYS A 713 -3.93 34.45 -12.48
CA LYS A 713 -3.22 35.32 -13.39
C LYS A 713 -2.09 34.57 -14.10
N GLU A 714 -2.08 34.64 -15.43
CA GLU A 714 -0.93 34.21 -16.22
C GLU A 714 0.29 35.11 -15.98
N ALA A 715 1.49 34.55 -16.12
CA ALA A 715 2.73 35.29 -15.99
C ALA A 715 2.78 36.48 -16.98
N PRO A 716 3.02 37.72 -16.52
CA PRO A 716 3.22 38.84 -17.42
C PRO A 716 4.48 38.64 -18.27
N ALA A 717 4.49 39.12 -19.53
CA ALA A 717 5.61 38.91 -20.46
C ALA A 717 6.98 39.35 -19.90
N ALA A 718 7.03 40.40 -19.08
CA ALA A 718 8.25 40.89 -18.43
C ALA A 718 8.78 39.98 -17.29
N ALA A 719 7.91 39.16 -16.67
CA ALA A 719 8.35 38.20 -15.65
C ALA A 719 9.05 36.98 -16.29
N LYS A 720 8.64 36.60 -17.51
CA LYS A 720 9.29 35.51 -18.28
C LYS A 720 10.74 35.84 -18.65
N GLU A 721 11.07 37.11 -18.91
CA GLU A 721 12.44 37.57 -19.22
C GLU A 721 13.36 37.49 -17.98
N THR A 722 12.88 37.90 -16.81
CA THR A 722 13.65 37.83 -15.55
C THR A 722 13.95 36.39 -15.09
N LEU A 723 13.07 35.43 -15.41
CA LEU A 723 13.26 33.99 -15.15
C LEU A 723 14.25 33.34 -16.13
N ALA A 724 14.27 33.78 -17.40
CA ALA A 724 15.26 33.35 -18.39
C ALA A 724 16.68 33.83 -18.02
N GLU A 725 16.83 35.05 -17.50
CA GLU A 725 18.13 35.55 -17.02
C GLU A 725 18.67 34.83 -15.78
N ARG A 726 17.79 34.23 -14.95
CA ARG A 726 18.21 33.41 -13.79
C ARG A 726 18.65 31.99 -14.16
N THR A 727 18.23 31.49 -15.31
CA THR A 727 18.59 30.15 -15.81
C THR A 727 19.86 30.15 -16.67
N GLU A 728 20.29 31.32 -17.18
CA GLU A 728 21.63 31.49 -17.77
C GLU A 728 22.67 31.84 -16.69
N THR A 729 23.26 30.81 -16.07
CA THR A 729 24.51 31.00 -15.29
C THR A 729 25.69 31.14 -16.26
N PRO A 730 26.68 32.05 -16.05
CA PRO A 730 27.86 32.08 -16.91
C PRO A 730 28.68 30.82 -16.67
N ALA A 731 28.87 30.02 -17.72
CA ALA A 731 29.82 28.93 -17.74
C ALA A 731 31.21 29.45 -17.34
N ALA A 732 31.76 28.92 -16.25
CA ALA A 732 33.14 29.13 -15.87
C ALA A 732 34.04 28.51 -16.96
N SER A 733 34.58 29.36 -17.83
CA SER A 733 35.64 29.02 -18.76
C SER A 733 36.88 28.61 -17.97
N GLY A 734 37.21 27.32 -18.01
CA GLY A 734 38.46 26.79 -17.48
C GLY A 734 39.63 27.18 -18.38
N GLU A 735 40.34 28.24 -18.01
CA GLU A 735 41.74 28.45 -18.43
C GLU A 735 42.66 27.95 -17.30
N ALA A 736 43.52 26.99 -17.63
CA ALA A 736 44.52 26.44 -16.72
C ALA A 736 45.65 27.47 -16.48
N PRO A 737 46.17 27.64 -15.25
CA PRO A 737 47.33 28.49 -15.04
C PRO A 737 48.62 27.76 -15.42
N ALA A 738 49.43 28.45 -16.22
CA ALA A 738 50.75 28.05 -16.66
C ALA A 738 51.76 28.00 -15.50
N GLU A 739 52.72 27.08 -15.64
CA GLU A 739 53.90 26.89 -14.80
C GLU A 739 54.69 28.20 -14.63
N VAL A 740 55.07 28.51 -13.39
CA VAL A 740 56.03 29.57 -13.08
C VAL A 740 57.33 28.91 -12.63
N GLU A 741 58.34 29.00 -13.50
CA GLU A 741 59.75 28.70 -13.21
C GLU A 741 60.29 29.58 -12.07
N GLY A 742 61.12 28.97 -11.22
CA GLY A 742 61.68 29.60 -10.04
C GLY A 742 62.83 30.57 -10.28
N THR A 743 63.22 31.26 -9.20
CA THR A 743 64.60 31.69 -8.87
C THR A 743 64.62 32.23 -7.41
N PRO A 744 65.79 32.34 -6.75
CA PRO A 744 65.96 31.80 -5.39
C PRO A 744 66.35 32.82 -4.32
N SER A 745 66.42 32.31 -3.08
CA SER A 745 67.27 32.75 -1.96
C SER A 745 66.96 34.06 -1.24
N GLY A 746 66.92 33.99 0.10
CA GLY A 746 66.88 35.16 0.98
C GLY A 746 66.51 34.81 2.42
N SER A 747 67.51 34.45 3.21
CA SER A 747 67.50 34.27 4.67
C SER A 747 66.97 35.48 5.46
N LEU A 748 66.28 35.26 6.58
CA LEU A 748 66.73 35.61 7.95
C LEU A 748 65.59 35.49 8.99
N ASP A 749 65.99 35.05 10.17
CA ASP A 749 65.26 34.86 11.42
C ASP A 749 64.48 36.10 11.90
N VAL A 750 63.31 35.90 12.54
CA VAL A 750 63.01 36.00 14.00
C VAL A 750 61.68 35.30 14.27
#